data_AF-U2YC61-F1
#
_entry.id   AF-U2YC61-F1
#
_cell.length_a   1.000
_cell.length_b   1.000
_cell.length_c   1.000
_cell.angle_alpha   90.00
_cell.angle_beta   90.00
_cell.angle_gamma   90.00
#
_symmetry.space_group_name_H-M   'P 1'
#
loop_
_entity.id
_entity.type
_entity.pdbx_description
1 polymer ?
#
loop_
_entity_poly.entity_id
_entity_poly.type
_entity_poly.pdbx_seq_one_letter_code
_entity_poly.pdbx_strand_id
1 'polypeptide(L)'
;MTDDVGFGVASTFGGPVPTPNLDRLAAKGLVYNRFHTTALCSPSRAALLTGRNQHAVGTGVVTDLATGYPGYTSIIPKSAATIAEVLRQNGYSTSMFGKHHNVPMWEETAAGPFDHWPTGLGFEYFYGFIGGATNQWHPNLVRGTSRVVVSDTGSGDAVLDRFLADDAINWLHEQKAAAPDKPFFMYYAPGTAHSPHQAPKEWIERFTGEFDQGWDVLHAETVARQKTEKLIPASTEVTSRPEGIPAWADLSSERKQVAARMMEVYAGMIAFQDAQIGRVLDEISRMGLEDNTLVIFIEGDNGTSPEGGIEGSTNSGATIVDRGSEDGSWRYSQLDVLGSEKTLGHFPVGWTWALNSPLPWMKGVASHLGGTRNGLVVSWPAGIRQRGVRTQFHYITDIMPTILEAARVPAPDMVNGVPQQRMDGISFAYSFKSAKVPERRHTQYFELMGNRALYHDGWLAATTPQRLPWQSTVPPGDLTKWPWELYNLEQDFAQAKNLADRYPQKLESLKLLWEKQARANSVYPLDDSTLSRLRHNPYKAARNSYTYWGPVRIPDASAPPLRDRSFTLIADVEIPANGGEGVLAASGGHFGGWGFYLKDGRPIAVHRASQQKRDYFEVKTTSPLSPGRMKITYTFAIDAGAGAKRGGELAIRVDGVELAKGRIDRLASFDEAQEPFEIGDDSGTQVSDDYGANVRFNGIIKNVTVDVQR
;
A
#
# COMPACT_ATOMS: atom_id res chain seq x y z
N MET A 1 6.63 -6.96 -8.65
CA MET A 1 5.18 -6.67 -8.60
C MET A 1 5.01 -5.23 -8.16
N THR A 2 4.30 -4.43 -8.95
CA THR A 2 4.05 -3.02 -8.64
C THR A 2 2.78 -2.88 -7.76
N ASP A 3 2.51 -1.70 -7.19
CA ASP A 3 1.49 -1.48 -6.14
C ASP A 3 0.45 -0.48 -6.65
N ASP A 4 -0.84 -0.81 -6.60
CA ASP A 4 -1.93 0.07 -7.09
C ASP A 4 -1.82 0.50 -8.57
N VAL A 5 -1.33 -0.38 -9.44
CA VAL A 5 -1.18 -0.09 -10.87
C VAL A 5 -2.25 -0.81 -11.70
N GLY A 6 -3.18 -0.05 -12.28
CA GLY A 6 -4.24 -0.60 -13.13
C GLY A 6 -3.76 -1.09 -14.50
N PHE A 7 -4.60 -1.90 -15.15
CA PHE A 7 -4.30 -2.52 -16.46
C PHE A 7 -3.92 -1.51 -17.56
N GLY A 8 -4.44 -0.28 -17.50
CA GLY A 8 -4.23 0.75 -18.52
C GLY A 8 -3.18 1.81 -18.15
N VAL A 9 -2.28 1.55 -17.20
CA VAL A 9 -1.24 2.51 -16.79
C VAL A 9 -0.02 2.47 -17.71
N ALA A 10 0.62 1.31 -17.80
CA ALA A 10 1.87 1.13 -18.53
C ALA A 10 1.69 1.06 -20.05
N SER A 11 2.67 1.60 -20.80
CA SER A 11 2.74 1.52 -22.26
C SER A 11 2.65 0.08 -22.77
N THR A 12 3.20 -0.89 -22.03
CA THR A 12 3.16 -2.33 -22.35
C THR A 12 1.73 -2.87 -22.48
N PHE A 13 0.77 -2.24 -21.79
CA PHE A 13 -0.65 -2.57 -21.81
C PHE A 13 -1.50 -1.45 -22.45
N GLY A 14 -0.87 -0.63 -23.31
CA GLY A 14 -1.50 0.43 -24.08
C GLY A 14 -1.79 1.72 -23.30
N GLY A 15 -1.28 1.82 -22.07
CA GLY A 15 -1.44 2.99 -21.19
C GLY A 15 -0.57 4.19 -21.58
N PRO A 16 -0.76 5.35 -20.94
CA PRO A 16 -0.07 6.59 -21.28
C PRO A 16 1.36 6.67 -20.76
N VAL A 17 1.73 5.90 -19.72
CA VAL A 17 3.04 6.06 -19.08
C VAL A 17 4.08 5.17 -19.75
N PRO A 18 5.19 5.73 -20.28
CA PRO A 18 6.27 4.93 -20.85
C PRO A 18 6.94 4.05 -19.78
N THR A 19 6.99 2.74 -20.03
CA THR A 19 7.66 1.74 -19.20
C THR A 19 8.63 0.91 -20.05
N PRO A 20 9.73 1.52 -20.56
CA PRO A 20 10.59 0.88 -21.55
C PRO A 20 11.25 -0.41 -21.06
N ASN A 21 11.47 -0.60 -19.76
CA ASN A 21 12.04 -1.83 -19.23
C ASN A 21 11.00 -2.96 -19.19
N LEU A 22 9.76 -2.65 -18.81
CA LEU A 22 8.65 -3.59 -18.96
C LEU A 22 8.37 -3.92 -20.43
N ASP A 23 8.42 -2.95 -21.33
CA ASP A 23 8.30 -3.14 -22.78
C ASP A 23 9.40 -4.07 -23.31
N ARG A 24 10.64 -3.90 -22.84
CA ARG A 24 11.77 -4.78 -23.17
C ARG A 24 11.53 -6.22 -22.69
N LEU A 25 11.00 -6.42 -21.49
CA LEU A 25 10.62 -7.75 -21.00
C LEU A 25 9.51 -8.37 -21.87
N ALA A 26 8.50 -7.58 -22.23
CA ALA A 26 7.39 -8.02 -23.07
C ALA A 26 7.84 -8.43 -24.48
N ALA A 27 8.73 -7.64 -25.09
CA ALA A 27 9.32 -7.94 -26.40
C ALA A 27 10.14 -9.25 -26.40
N LYS A 28 10.74 -9.60 -25.24
CA LYS A 28 11.50 -10.84 -25.04
C LYS A 28 10.66 -11.97 -24.40
N GLY A 29 9.39 -11.73 -24.11
CA GLY A 29 8.57 -12.61 -23.27
C GLY A 29 7.14 -12.76 -23.77
N LEU A 30 6.27 -13.05 -22.80
CA LEU A 30 4.84 -13.27 -22.98
C LEU A 30 4.07 -12.20 -22.23
N VAL A 31 3.01 -11.69 -22.84
CA VAL A 31 2.13 -10.68 -22.24
C VAL A 31 0.78 -11.33 -21.94
N TYR A 32 0.34 -11.31 -20.69
CA TYR A 32 -0.95 -11.87 -20.28
C TYR A 32 -1.95 -10.74 -20.06
N ASN A 33 -3.05 -10.75 -20.82
CA ASN A 33 -4.10 -9.74 -20.75
C ASN A 33 -5.34 -10.18 -19.95
N ARG A 34 -5.31 -11.41 -19.42
CA ARG A 34 -6.35 -12.01 -18.57
C ARG A 34 -5.74 -12.62 -17.30
N PHE A 35 -4.71 -11.96 -16.75
CA PHE A 35 -4.19 -12.25 -15.42
C PHE A 35 -4.97 -11.45 -14.38
N HIS A 36 -5.28 -12.08 -13.24
CA HIS A 36 -6.09 -11.47 -12.21
C HIS A 36 -5.43 -11.60 -10.84
N THR A 37 -5.56 -10.56 -10.04
CA THR A 37 -5.18 -10.48 -8.64
C THR A 37 -6.46 -10.40 -7.79
N THR A 38 -6.32 -10.22 -6.47
CA THR A 38 -7.47 -9.80 -5.67
C THR A 38 -7.81 -8.33 -5.99
N ALA A 39 -8.69 -7.69 -5.21
CA ALA A 39 -8.92 -6.24 -5.35
C ALA A 39 -8.18 -5.40 -4.30
N LEU A 40 -7.19 -5.98 -3.59
CA LEU A 40 -6.44 -5.29 -2.56
C LEU A 40 -5.04 -5.88 -2.31
N CYS A 41 -4.13 -5.08 -1.76
CA CYS A 41 -2.71 -5.36 -1.66
C CYS A 41 -2.33 -6.56 -0.76
N SER A 42 -2.56 -6.50 0.56
CA SER A 42 -2.23 -7.63 1.47
C SER A 42 -2.84 -8.96 1.00
N PRO A 43 -4.13 -9.01 0.61
CA PRO A 43 -4.74 -10.24 0.10
C PRO A 43 -4.03 -10.81 -1.13
N SER A 44 -3.69 -9.96 -2.11
CA SER A 44 -2.95 -10.36 -3.31
C SER A 44 -1.56 -10.89 -2.98
N ARG A 45 -0.83 -10.22 -2.08
CA ARG A 45 0.53 -10.61 -1.67
C ARG A 45 0.54 -11.96 -0.94
N ALA A 46 -0.40 -12.18 -0.02
CA ALA A 46 -0.56 -13.47 0.65
C ALA A 46 -0.89 -14.58 -0.34
N ALA A 47 -1.78 -14.32 -1.30
CA ALA A 47 -2.15 -15.29 -2.32
C ALA A 47 -1.00 -15.64 -3.28
N LEU A 48 -0.19 -14.64 -3.66
CA LEU A 48 1.03 -14.83 -4.46
C LEU A 48 2.03 -15.70 -3.72
N LEU A 49 2.36 -15.32 -2.48
CA LEU A 49 3.42 -15.96 -1.71
C LEU A 49 3.07 -17.40 -1.36
N THR A 50 1.79 -17.72 -1.19
CA THR A 50 1.36 -19.06 -0.72
C THR A 50 0.72 -19.93 -1.79
N GLY A 51 0.44 -19.40 -2.99
CA GLY A 51 -0.26 -20.13 -4.06
C GLY A 51 -1.69 -20.55 -3.68
N ARG A 52 -2.31 -19.89 -2.71
CA ARG A 52 -3.62 -20.23 -2.12
C ARG A 52 -4.51 -18.99 -2.06
N ASN A 53 -5.82 -19.16 -2.07
CA ASN A 53 -6.71 -17.99 -2.01
C ASN A 53 -6.54 -17.24 -0.68
N GLN A 54 -6.70 -15.93 -0.75
CA GLN A 54 -6.44 -14.99 0.35
C GLN A 54 -7.17 -15.34 1.66
N HIS A 55 -8.43 -15.77 1.57
CA HIS A 55 -9.22 -16.15 2.74
C HIS A 55 -8.77 -17.49 3.34
N ALA A 56 -8.28 -18.43 2.51
CA ALA A 56 -7.77 -19.71 2.99
C ALA A 56 -6.46 -19.55 3.78
N VAL A 57 -5.83 -18.38 3.72
CA VAL A 57 -4.61 -18.00 4.44
C VAL A 57 -4.81 -16.79 5.35
N GLY A 58 -6.05 -16.54 5.79
CA GLY A 58 -6.37 -15.54 6.82
C GLY A 58 -6.28 -14.08 6.39
N THR A 59 -6.08 -13.80 5.09
CA THR A 59 -5.83 -12.45 4.58
C THR A 59 -6.94 -11.98 3.64
N GLY A 60 -8.21 -12.12 4.04
CA GLY A 60 -9.38 -11.68 3.27
C GLY A 60 -9.49 -10.15 3.07
N VAL A 61 -8.79 -9.38 3.90
CA VAL A 61 -8.69 -7.91 3.83
C VAL A 61 -7.26 -7.49 4.26
N VAL A 62 -6.93 -6.21 4.16
CA VAL A 62 -5.64 -5.66 4.65
C VAL A 62 -5.43 -5.96 6.13
N THR A 63 -4.15 -6.11 6.52
CA THR A 63 -3.76 -6.34 7.92
C THR A 63 -4.34 -5.29 8.87
N ASP A 64 -4.51 -4.05 8.37
CA ASP A 64 -5.11 -2.90 9.05
C ASP A 64 -6.59 -3.05 9.43
N LEU A 65 -7.29 -4.01 8.83
CA LEU A 65 -8.72 -4.27 9.03
C LEU A 65 -8.98 -5.71 9.49
N ALA A 66 -7.97 -6.36 10.07
CA ALA A 66 -8.05 -7.73 10.57
C ALA A 66 -9.17 -7.91 11.61
N THR A 67 -9.73 -9.12 11.66
CA THR A 67 -10.74 -9.53 12.65
C THR A 67 -10.37 -10.88 13.27
N GLY A 68 -11.18 -11.36 14.22
CA GLY A 68 -11.00 -12.70 14.81
C GLY A 68 -11.49 -13.86 13.93
N TYR A 69 -12.07 -13.60 12.75
CA TYR A 69 -12.64 -14.66 11.91
C TYR A 69 -11.54 -15.36 11.08
N PRO A 70 -11.63 -16.70 10.87
CA PRO A 70 -10.55 -17.48 10.26
C PRO A 70 -10.01 -16.93 8.93
N GLY A 71 -10.87 -16.41 8.07
CA GLY A 71 -10.47 -15.84 6.78
C GLY A 71 -9.87 -14.44 6.82
N TYR A 72 -9.89 -13.78 7.98
CA TYR A 72 -9.58 -12.35 8.15
C TYR A 72 -8.65 -12.08 9.35
N THR A 73 -7.90 -13.09 9.80
CA THR A 73 -7.02 -12.99 10.99
C THR A 73 -5.74 -12.19 10.77
N SER A 74 -5.40 -11.88 9.52
CA SER A 74 -4.11 -11.36 9.04
C SER A 74 -2.88 -12.23 9.35
N ILE A 75 -3.10 -13.47 9.79
CA ILE A 75 -2.05 -14.45 10.11
C ILE A 75 -1.99 -15.49 9.00
N ILE A 76 -0.88 -15.54 8.26
CA ILE A 76 -0.60 -16.62 7.31
C ILE A 76 -0.28 -17.90 8.12
N PRO A 77 -1.08 -18.98 8.01
CA PRO A 77 -0.88 -20.16 8.83
C PRO A 77 0.33 -20.97 8.36
N LYS A 78 0.96 -21.73 9.28
CA LYS A 78 2.08 -22.64 8.96
C LYS A 78 1.71 -23.75 7.96
N SER A 79 0.41 -24.04 7.79
CA SER A 79 -0.11 -24.94 6.75
C SER A 79 -0.06 -24.36 5.33
N ALA A 80 0.32 -23.09 5.19
CA ALA A 80 0.47 -22.37 3.93
C ALA A 80 1.89 -21.81 3.81
N ALA A 81 2.90 -22.69 3.76
CA ALA A 81 4.28 -22.30 3.54
C ALA A 81 4.41 -21.45 2.27
N THR A 82 5.21 -20.40 2.36
CA THR A 82 5.45 -19.46 1.27
C THR A 82 6.39 -20.06 0.22
N ILE A 83 6.36 -19.53 -1.00
CA ILE A 83 7.30 -19.85 -2.07
C ILE A 83 8.76 -19.65 -1.60
N ALA A 84 9.04 -18.62 -0.79
CA ALA A 84 10.38 -18.38 -0.27
C ALA A 84 10.83 -19.50 0.67
N GLU A 85 9.98 -19.92 1.62
CA GLU A 85 10.31 -21.03 2.53
C GLU A 85 10.58 -22.33 1.77
N VAL A 86 9.73 -22.63 0.77
CA VAL A 86 9.89 -23.84 -0.05
C VAL A 86 11.18 -23.79 -0.87
N LEU A 87 11.47 -22.67 -1.53
CA LEU A 87 12.69 -22.53 -2.35
C LEU A 87 13.95 -22.53 -1.50
N ARG A 88 13.94 -21.87 -0.33
CA ARG A 88 15.06 -21.88 0.64
C ARG A 88 15.44 -23.29 1.04
N GLN A 89 14.45 -24.11 1.41
CA GLN A 89 14.68 -25.53 1.75
C GLN A 89 15.14 -26.39 0.56
N ASN A 90 15.02 -25.87 -0.67
CA ASN A 90 15.47 -26.52 -1.90
C ASN A 90 16.70 -25.83 -2.53
N GLY A 91 17.47 -25.09 -1.72
CA GLY A 91 18.81 -24.62 -2.09
C GLY A 91 18.88 -23.25 -2.75
N TYR A 92 17.78 -22.49 -2.81
CA TYR A 92 17.79 -21.11 -3.29
C TYR A 92 18.25 -20.13 -2.20
N SER A 93 18.95 -19.06 -2.61
CA SER A 93 19.02 -17.84 -1.80
C SER A 93 17.75 -17.04 -1.97
N THR A 94 17.09 -16.65 -0.88
CA THR A 94 15.79 -15.98 -0.93
C THR A 94 15.86 -14.56 -0.38
N SER A 95 15.37 -13.60 -1.15
CA SER A 95 15.33 -12.20 -0.76
C SER A 95 14.01 -11.51 -1.10
N MET A 96 13.69 -10.50 -0.30
CA MET A 96 12.57 -9.62 -0.51
C MET A 96 13.02 -8.16 -0.44
N PHE A 97 12.61 -7.37 -1.43
CA PHE A 97 12.87 -5.94 -1.52
C PHE A 97 11.56 -5.16 -1.62
N GLY A 98 11.34 -4.22 -0.71
CA GLY A 98 10.16 -3.34 -0.69
C GLY A 98 9.03 -3.77 0.25
N LYS A 99 7.78 -3.57 -0.18
CA LYS A 99 6.55 -3.72 0.61
C LYS A 99 6.21 -5.16 0.93
N HIS A 100 6.03 -5.47 2.22
CA HIS A 100 5.50 -6.76 2.68
C HIS A 100 3.99 -6.78 2.84
N HIS A 101 3.45 -6.00 3.78
CA HIS A 101 2.03 -5.85 4.07
C HIS A 101 1.28 -7.12 4.49
N ASN A 102 1.99 -8.13 5.01
CA ASN A 102 1.40 -9.36 5.57
C ASN A 102 1.89 -9.70 6.99
N VAL A 103 2.57 -8.78 7.68
CA VAL A 103 2.82 -8.93 9.13
C VAL A 103 1.55 -8.46 9.87
N PRO A 104 1.05 -9.24 10.84
CA PRO A 104 -0.01 -8.75 11.71
C PRO A 104 0.47 -7.52 12.49
N MET A 105 -0.31 -6.44 12.51
CA MET A 105 0.13 -5.14 13.06
C MET A 105 0.69 -5.19 14.49
N TRP A 106 0.25 -6.16 15.30
CA TRP A 106 0.71 -6.34 16.68
C TRP A 106 2.08 -7.02 16.80
N GLU A 107 2.59 -7.60 15.71
CA GLU A 107 3.91 -8.23 15.62
C GLU A 107 4.95 -7.28 15.00
N GLU A 108 4.56 -6.10 14.52
CA GLU A 108 5.46 -5.11 13.88
C GLU A 108 6.44 -4.43 14.87
N THR A 109 6.70 -5.03 16.02
CA THR A 109 7.52 -4.44 17.09
C THR A 109 8.87 -5.14 17.22
N ALA A 110 9.84 -4.44 17.81
CA ALA A 110 11.14 -5.02 18.17
C ALA A 110 11.04 -6.12 19.24
N ALA A 111 9.88 -6.30 19.90
CA ALA A 111 9.68 -7.37 20.87
C ALA A 111 9.36 -8.73 20.21
N GLY A 112 9.09 -8.75 18.91
CA GLY A 112 8.63 -9.94 18.20
C GLY A 112 7.20 -10.37 18.59
N PRO A 113 6.77 -11.59 18.21
CA PRO A 113 7.55 -12.59 17.46
C PRO A 113 7.87 -12.13 16.03
N PHE A 114 8.89 -12.74 15.42
CA PHE A 114 9.29 -12.47 14.03
C PHE A 114 8.83 -13.57 13.05
N ASP A 115 7.91 -14.43 13.48
CA ASP A 115 7.47 -15.61 12.73
C ASP A 115 6.76 -15.25 11.41
N HIS A 116 5.98 -14.15 11.39
CA HIS A 116 5.27 -13.68 10.20
C HIS A 116 5.98 -12.53 9.46
N TRP A 117 7.18 -12.15 9.91
CA TRP A 117 8.03 -11.23 9.18
C TRP A 117 8.62 -11.94 7.96
N PRO A 118 9.07 -11.20 6.93
CA PRO A 118 9.72 -11.83 5.76
C PRO A 118 10.80 -12.86 6.16
N THR A 119 11.60 -12.56 7.18
CA THR A 119 12.63 -13.45 7.72
C THR A 119 12.09 -14.73 8.38
N GLY A 120 10.90 -14.69 8.96
CA GLY A 120 10.17 -15.86 9.47
C GLY A 120 9.41 -16.63 8.38
N LEU A 121 9.11 -15.97 7.26
CA LEU A 121 8.41 -16.53 6.11
C LEU A 121 9.36 -17.04 5.01
N GLY A 122 10.59 -17.37 5.36
CA GLY A 122 11.55 -18.05 4.48
C GLY A 122 12.40 -17.15 3.60
N PHE A 123 12.32 -15.83 3.73
CA PHE A 123 13.28 -14.93 3.11
C PHE A 123 14.55 -14.83 3.97
N GLU A 124 15.69 -15.27 3.48
CA GLU A 124 16.97 -15.15 4.19
C GLU A 124 17.44 -13.69 4.29
N TYR A 125 17.00 -12.84 3.36
CA TYR A 125 17.27 -11.41 3.35
C TYR A 125 16.01 -10.59 3.11
N PHE A 126 15.84 -9.51 3.86
CA PHE A 126 14.76 -8.54 3.66
C PHE A 126 15.31 -7.12 3.74
N TYR A 127 14.94 -6.28 2.78
CA TYR A 127 15.17 -4.84 2.81
C TYR A 127 13.94 -4.12 2.27
N GLY A 128 13.22 -3.41 3.12
CA GLY A 128 11.93 -2.82 2.72
C GLY A 128 11.12 -2.32 3.89
N PHE A 129 9.81 -2.23 3.73
CA PHE A 129 8.91 -1.76 4.78
C PHE A 129 7.76 -2.74 5.00
N ILE A 130 7.23 -2.74 6.22
CA ILE A 130 6.32 -3.79 6.69
C ILE A 130 4.86 -3.50 6.37
N GLY A 131 4.41 -2.24 6.47
CA GLY A 131 2.98 -1.92 6.38
C GLY A 131 2.52 -1.65 4.95
N GLY A 132 1.33 -1.06 4.86
CA GLY A 132 0.63 -0.90 3.58
C GLY A 132 1.16 0.20 2.66
N ALA A 133 1.88 1.17 3.20
CA ALA A 133 2.42 2.29 2.45
C ALA A 133 3.57 2.92 3.23
N THR A 134 4.39 3.72 2.57
CA THR A 134 5.45 4.50 3.22
C THR A 134 5.72 5.77 2.43
N ASN A 135 6.29 6.79 3.08
CA ASN A 135 6.75 8.00 2.40
C ASN A 135 7.89 7.64 1.44
N GLN A 136 7.91 8.21 0.24
CA GLN A 136 8.92 7.89 -0.77
C GLN A 136 10.26 8.57 -0.49
N TRP A 137 10.25 9.75 0.15
CA TRP A 137 11.43 10.52 0.54
C TRP A 137 11.97 10.12 1.93
N HIS A 138 11.05 9.79 2.85
CA HIS A 138 11.36 9.43 4.24
C HIS A 138 10.83 8.01 4.59
N PRO A 139 11.27 6.95 3.87
CA PRO A 139 10.67 5.62 4.01
C PRO A 139 11.04 4.94 5.34
N ASN A 140 10.08 4.21 5.89
CA ASN A 140 10.22 3.46 7.15
C ASN A 140 10.82 2.06 6.91
N LEU A 141 12.11 2.05 6.56
CA LEU A 141 12.81 0.85 6.13
C LEU A 141 13.31 -0.05 7.28
N VAL A 142 13.37 -1.34 6.98
CA VAL A 142 13.86 -2.44 7.82
C VAL A 142 14.81 -3.29 6.98
N ARG A 143 15.92 -3.71 7.59
CA ARG A 143 16.82 -4.75 7.10
C ARG A 143 16.74 -5.97 8.02
N GLY A 144 16.24 -7.09 7.51
CA GLY A 144 15.90 -8.26 8.31
C GLY A 144 14.80 -7.95 9.30
N THR A 145 15.16 -7.76 10.58
CA THR A 145 14.24 -7.32 11.65
C THR A 145 14.70 -6.01 12.31
N SER A 146 15.79 -5.43 11.82
CA SER A 146 16.37 -4.19 12.35
C SER A 146 15.96 -3.00 11.50
N ARG A 147 15.62 -1.88 12.13
CA ARG A 147 15.31 -0.65 11.38
C ARG A 147 16.54 -0.10 10.67
N VAL A 148 16.28 0.58 9.56
CA VAL A 148 17.28 1.29 8.77
C VAL A 148 17.07 2.78 9.01
N VAL A 149 18.16 3.48 9.35
CA VAL A 149 18.19 4.94 9.30
C VAL A 149 18.62 5.31 7.90
N VAL A 150 17.70 5.85 7.12
CA VAL A 150 18.01 6.37 5.80
C VAL A 150 18.71 7.71 5.98
N SER A 151 19.96 7.80 5.53
CA SER A 151 20.65 9.09 5.46
C SER A 151 20.26 9.77 4.16
N ASP A 152 19.70 10.99 4.25
CA ASP A 152 19.58 11.85 3.08
C ASP A 152 20.98 12.06 2.48
N THR A 153 21.16 11.66 1.22
CA THR A 153 22.40 11.83 0.47
C THR A 153 22.49 13.21 -0.19
N GLY A 154 21.47 14.06 -0.04
CA GLY A 154 21.35 15.37 -0.69
C GLY A 154 21.13 15.29 -2.20
N SER A 155 20.87 14.08 -2.72
CA SER A 155 20.62 13.84 -4.15
C SER A 155 19.12 13.98 -4.43
N GLY A 156 18.75 14.71 -5.49
CA GLY A 156 17.36 15.01 -5.86
C GLY A 156 16.49 13.79 -6.24
N ASP A 157 17.05 12.58 -6.19
CA ASP A 157 16.46 11.28 -6.48
C ASP A 157 16.65 10.27 -5.31
N ALA A 158 16.96 10.74 -4.10
CA ALA A 158 17.05 9.92 -2.89
C ALA A 158 15.66 9.47 -2.40
N VAL A 159 15.01 8.60 -3.18
CA VAL A 159 13.69 8.06 -2.89
C VAL A 159 13.71 6.53 -2.81
N LEU A 160 12.64 5.97 -2.25
CA LEU A 160 12.43 4.54 -2.01
C LEU A 160 12.93 3.62 -3.13
N ASP A 161 12.47 3.81 -4.36
CA ASP A 161 12.84 2.93 -5.49
C ASP A 161 14.35 2.86 -5.74
N ARG A 162 15.06 3.98 -5.55
CA ARG A 162 16.51 4.03 -5.70
C ARG A 162 17.17 3.19 -4.61
N PHE A 163 16.76 3.35 -3.36
CA PHE A 163 17.30 2.57 -2.24
C PHE A 163 17.07 1.08 -2.42
N LEU A 164 15.88 0.69 -2.90
CA LEU A 164 15.55 -0.72 -3.15
C LEU A 164 16.38 -1.30 -4.29
N ALA A 165 16.57 -0.55 -5.39
CA ALA A 165 17.39 -1.01 -6.50
C ALA A 165 18.87 -1.14 -6.11
N ASP A 166 19.41 -0.16 -5.39
CA ASP A 166 20.79 -0.17 -4.90
C ASP A 166 21.04 -1.38 -3.98
N ASP A 167 20.13 -1.63 -3.03
CA ASP A 167 20.25 -2.75 -2.09
C ASP A 167 20.08 -4.12 -2.78
N ALA A 168 19.17 -4.23 -3.75
CA ALA A 168 18.97 -5.45 -4.53
C ALA A 168 20.18 -5.81 -5.41
N ILE A 169 20.80 -4.80 -6.04
CA ILE A 169 22.03 -4.97 -6.82
C ILE A 169 23.17 -5.42 -5.91
N ASN A 170 23.38 -4.74 -4.78
CA ASN A 170 24.43 -5.09 -3.82
C ASN A 170 24.23 -6.50 -3.27
N TRP A 171 23.01 -6.87 -2.89
CA TRP A 171 22.69 -8.23 -2.44
C TRP A 171 23.02 -9.26 -3.53
N LEU A 172 22.65 -9.00 -4.79
CA LEU A 172 22.96 -9.92 -5.89
C LEU A 172 24.48 -10.11 -6.08
N HIS A 173 25.27 -9.03 -5.94
CA HIS A 173 26.73 -9.11 -5.97
C HIS A 173 27.27 -9.99 -4.86
N GLU A 174 26.83 -9.77 -3.62
CA GLU A 174 27.27 -10.55 -2.46
C GLU A 174 26.90 -12.04 -2.61
N GLN A 175 25.68 -12.34 -3.02
CA GLN A 175 25.23 -13.71 -3.24
C GLN A 175 26.09 -14.43 -4.29
N LYS A 176 26.37 -13.76 -5.41
CA LYS A 176 27.14 -14.37 -6.50
C LYS A 176 28.64 -14.39 -6.26
N ALA A 177 29.17 -13.50 -5.43
CA ALA A 177 30.54 -13.58 -4.96
C ALA A 177 30.75 -14.74 -3.97
N ALA A 178 29.81 -14.94 -3.04
CA ALA A 178 29.92 -15.96 -1.99
C ALA A 178 29.55 -17.37 -2.46
N ALA A 179 28.51 -17.49 -3.31
CA ALA A 179 27.97 -18.76 -3.78
C ALA A 179 27.50 -18.65 -5.25
N PRO A 180 28.42 -18.56 -6.23
CA PRO A 180 28.10 -18.26 -7.63
C PRO A 180 27.07 -19.22 -8.25
N ASP A 181 27.19 -20.52 -7.92
CA ASP A 181 26.33 -21.59 -8.46
C ASP A 181 24.97 -21.71 -7.74
N LYS A 182 24.79 -21.08 -6.58
CA LYS A 182 23.52 -21.13 -5.84
C LYS A 182 22.47 -20.29 -6.59
N PRO A 183 21.28 -20.84 -6.93
CA PRO A 183 20.23 -20.06 -7.57
C PRO A 183 19.61 -19.05 -6.59
N PHE A 184 18.96 -18.01 -7.11
CA PHE A 184 18.33 -16.98 -6.29
C PHE A 184 16.84 -16.85 -6.61
N PHE A 185 16.06 -16.49 -5.59
CA PHE A 185 14.69 -16.02 -5.70
C PHE A 185 14.63 -14.61 -5.09
N MET A 186 14.35 -13.62 -5.93
CA MET A 186 14.23 -12.23 -5.55
C MET A 186 12.77 -11.78 -5.71
N TYR A 187 12.11 -11.49 -4.60
CA TYR A 187 10.79 -10.86 -4.61
C TYR A 187 10.93 -9.34 -4.52
N TYR A 188 10.88 -8.66 -5.66
CA TYR A 188 11.01 -7.21 -5.77
C TYR A 188 9.62 -6.55 -5.89
N ALA A 189 9.23 -5.81 -4.85
CA ALA A 189 7.89 -5.24 -4.70
C ALA A 189 7.95 -3.82 -4.09
N PRO A 190 8.32 -2.78 -4.86
CA PRO A 190 8.77 -1.51 -4.31
C PRO A 190 7.73 -0.71 -3.52
N GLY A 191 6.43 -0.92 -3.74
CA GLY A 191 5.37 -0.11 -3.12
C GLY A 191 5.05 1.19 -3.88
N THR A 192 5.79 1.46 -4.95
CA THR A 192 5.61 2.63 -5.81
C THR A 192 4.29 2.56 -6.60
N ALA A 193 3.71 3.74 -6.84
CA ALA A 193 2.35 4.04 -7.30
C ALA A 193 1.22 3.95 -6.26
N HIS A 194 1.48 3.40 -5.07
CA HIS A 194 0.60 3.61 -3.92
C HIS A 194 0.70 5.06 -3.42
N SER A 195 -0.32 5.54 -2.71
CA SER A 195 -0.21 6.78 -1.93
C SER A 195 0.94 6.69 -0.90
N PRO A 196 1.68 7.79 -0.65
CA PRO A 196 1.61 9.08 -1.33
C PRO A 196 2.29 9.07 -2.72
N HIS A 197 1.67 9.72 -3.70
CA HIS A 197 2.28 9.94 -5.01
C HIS A 197 3.40 10.97 -4.88
N GLN A 198 4.64 10.51 -4.96
CA GLN A 198 5.86 11.30 -4.80
C GLN A 198 6.93 10.78 -5.76
N ALA A 199 7.64 11.70 -6.43
CA ALA A 199 8.66 11.36 -7.39
C ALA A 199 9.68 12.49 -7.53
N PRO A 200 10.91 12.21 -8.00
CA PRO A 200 11.89 13.25 -8.29
C PRO A 200 11.34 14.25 -9.32
N LYS A 201 11.57 15.55 -9.06
CA LYS A 201 10.99 16.65 -9.85
C LYS A 201 11.23 16.50 -11.36
N GLU A 202 12.45 16.14 -11.75
CA GLU A 202 12.85 15.95 -13.15
C GLU A 202 12.08 14.83 -13.87
N TRP A 203 11.50 13.87 -13.14
CA TRP A 203 10.68 12.80 -13.69
C TRP A 203 9.22 13.23 -13.84
N ILE A 204 8.73 14.05 -12.91
CA ILE A 204 7.40 14.66 -13.00
C ILE A 204 7.33 15.61 -14.20
N GLU A 205 8.35 16.45 -14.38
CA GLU A 205 8.39 17.48 -15.44
C GLU A 205 8.34 16.92 -16.87
N ARG A 206 8.70 15.65 -17.06
CA ARG A 206 8.61 14.95 -18.37
C ARG A 206 7.17 14.80 -18.86
N PHE A 207 6.19 14.91 -17.97
CA PHE A 207 4.77 14.72 -18.27
C PHE A 207 3.99 16.03 -18.31
N THR A 208 4.65 17.18 -18.21
CA THR A 208 4.00 18.50 -18.17
C THR A 208 3.06 18.68 -19.37
N GLY A 209 1.75 18.82 -19.10
CA GLY A 209 0.71 19.04 -20.10
C GLY A 209 0.22 17.78 -20.84
N GLU A 210 0.81 16.61 -20.59
CA GLU A 210 0.43 15.34 -21.26
C GLU A 210 -0.97 14.83 -20.85
N PHE A 211 -1.57 15.44 -19.82
CA PHE A 211 -2.85 15.05 -19.21
C PHE A 211 -3.93 16.15 -19.25
N ASP A 212 -3.71 17.25 -19.97
CA ASP A 212 -4.65 18.39 -20.05
C ASP A 212 -5.97 18.06 -20.77
N GLN A 213 -5.96 17.03 -21.62
CA GLN A 213 -7.13 16.48 -22.30
C GLN A 213 -8.13 15.81 -21.36
N GLY A 214 -7.66 15.36 -20.19
CA GLY A 214 -8.49 14.80 -19.13
C GLY A 214 -8.81 13.31 -19.24
N TRP A 215 -9.35 12.76 -18.16
CA TRP A 215 -9.56 11.33 -17.98
C TRP A 215 -10.56 10.70 -18.95
N ASP A 216 -11.59 11.42 -19.40
CA ASP A 216 -12.58 10.88 -20.36
C ASP A 216 -11.93 10.62 -21.74
N VAL A 217 -11.08 11.55 -22.19
CA VAL A 217 -10.33 11.43 -23.45
C VAL A 217 -9.26 10.35 -23.31
N LEU A 218 -8.49 10.38 -22.22
CA LEU A 218 -7.44 9.40 -21.96
C LEU A 218 -8.01 7.96 -21.93
N HIS A 219 -9.18 7.75 -21.32
CA HIS A 219 -9.83 6.44 -21.29
C HIS A 219 -10.08 5.94 -22.72
N ALA A 220 -10.74 6.76 -23.56
CA ALA A 220 -11.04 6.39 -24.95
C ALA A 220 -9.78 6.15 -25.78
N GLU A 221 -8.75 6.99 -25.64
CA GLU A 221 -7.47 6.86 -26.34
C GLU A 221 -6.72 5.58 -25.94
N THR A 222 -6.72 5.25 -24.65
CA THR A 222 -6.10 4.02 -24.12
C THR A 222 -6.78 2.79 -24.71
N VAL A 223 -8.12 2.74 -24.73
CA VAL A 223 -8.85 1.62 -25.34
C VAL A 223 -8.57 1.52 -26.85
N ALA A 224 -8.50 2.66 -27.56
CA ALA A 224 -8.16 2.67 -28.97
C ALA A 224 -6.73 2.16 -29.24
N ARG A 225 -5.76 2.54 -28.39
CA ARG A 225 -4.38 2.06 -28.45
C ARG A 225 -4.30 0.56 -28.19
N GLN A 226 -4.93 0.07 -27.13
CA GLN A 226 -4.99 -1.35 -26.78
C GLN A 226 -5.56 -2.21 -27.93
N LYS A 227 -6.57 -1.72 -28.64
CA LYS A 227 -7.12 -2.39 -29.84
C LYS A 227 -6.13 -2.39 -31.01
N THR A 228 -5.51 -1.25 -31.27
CA THR A 228 -4.55 -1.07 -32.37
C THR A 228 -3.33 -1.98 -32.20
N GLU A 229 -2.84 -2.08 -30.97
CA GLU A 229 -1.70 -2.92 -30.57
C GLU A 229 -2.09 -4.40 -30.37
N LYS A 230 -3.38 -4.74 -30.55
CA LYS A 230 -3.93 -6.10 -30.41
C LYS A 230 -3.72 -6.70 -29.02
N LEU A 231 -3.66 -5.84 -28.00
CA LEU A 231 -3.62 -6.23 -26.59
C LEU A 231 -4.99 -6.70 -26.10
N ILE A 232 -6.06 -6.17 -26.68
CA ILE A 232 -7.44 -6.55 -26.41
C ILE A 232 -8.20 -6.83 -27.72
N PRO A 233 -9.33 -7.56 -27.70
CA PRO A 233 -10.16 -7.76 -28.89
C PRO A 233 -10.62 -6.44 -29.51
N ALA A 234 -10.63 -6.35 -30.83
CA ALA A 234 -11.11 -5.15 -31.55
C ALA A 234 -12.57 -4.79 -31.22
N SER A 235 -13.38 -5.79 -30.87
CA SER A 235 -14.78 -5.66 -30.45
C SER A 235 -14.97 -5.15 -29.02
N THR A 236 -13.90 -4.96 -28.25
CA THR A 236 -14.01 -4.52 -26.85
C THR A 236 -14.72 -3.17 -26.76
N GLU A 237 -15.70 -3.04 -25.89
CA GLU A 237 -16.42 -1.78 -25.72
C GLU A 237 -15.64 -0.80 -24.85
N VAL A 238 -15.86 0.50 -25.08
CA VAL A 238 -15.39 1.54 -24.17
C VAL A 238 -16.44 1.64 -23.07
N THR A 239 -16.07 1.26 -21.84
CA THR A 239 -17.01 1.26 -20.71
C THR A 239 -17.43 2.68 -20.36
N SER A 240 -18.67 2.83 -19.89
CA SER A 240 -19.11 4.10 -19.33
C SER A 240 -18.41 4.40 -18.02
N ARG A 241 -18.20 5.69 -17.76
CA ARG A 241 -17.75 6.18 -16.46
C ARG A 241 -18.72 5.74 -15.35
N PRO A 242 -18.24 5.18 -14.22
CA PRO A 242 -19.10 4.91 -13.07
C PRO A 242 -19.87 6.13 -12.59
N GLU A 243 -21.11 5.92 -12.13
CA GLU A 243 -21.92 6.99 -11.55
C GLU A 243 -21.22 7.59 -10.32
N GLY A 244 -21.32 8.91 -10.17
CA GLY A 244 -20.68 9.67 -9.09
C GLY A 244 -19.29 10.22 -9.42
N ILE A 245 -18.66 9.80 -10.53
CA ILE A 245 -17.42 10.44 -11.02
C ILE A 245 -17.81 11.60 -11.96
N PRO A 246 -17.31 12.83 -11.75
CA PRO A 246 -17.61 13.97 -12.61
C PRO A 246 -16.98 13.81 -14.01
N ALA A 247 -17.58 14.45 -15.02
CA ALA A 247 -16.92 14.57 -16.32
C ALA A 247 -15.78 15.58 -16.23
N TRP A 248 -14.71 15.35 -16.99
CA TRP A 248 -13.62 16.31 -17.13
C TRP A 248 -14.14 17.67 -17.61
N ALA A 249 -15.07 17.66 -18.57
CA ALA A 249 -15.66 18.87 -19.13
C ALA A 249 -16.34 19.76 -18.07
N ASP A 250 -16.88 19.16 -17.01
CA ASP A 250 -17.64 19.83 -15.96
C ASP A 250 -16.75 20.45 -14.86
N LEU A 251 -15.44 20.18 -14.89
CA LEU A 251 -14.49 20.76 -13.94
C LEU A 251 -14.17 22.22 -14.27
N SER A 252 -13.93 23.02 -13.22
CA SER A 252 -13.36 24.36 -13.37
C SER A 252 -11.91 24.30 -13.87
N SER A 253 -11.41 25.41 -14.40
CA SER A 253 -10.02 25.53 -14.87
C SER A 253 -9.00 25.15 -13.78
N GLU A 254 -9.19 25.66 -12.55
CA GLU A 254 -8.31 25.35 -11.42
C GLU A 254 -8.33 23.85 -11.06
N ARG A 255 -9.52 23.22 -11.07
CA ARG A 255 -9.66 21.78 -10.80
C ARG A 255 -8.99 20.93 -11.88
N LYS A 256 -9.07 21.34 -13.15
CA LYS A 256 -8.36 20.67 -14.27
C LYS A 256 -6.84 20.72 -14.08
N GLN A 257 -6.29 21.89 -13.74
CA GLN A 257 -4.85 22.06 -13.53
C GLN A 257 -4.33 21.22 -12.35
N VAL A 258 -5.04 21.22 -11.22
CA VAL A 258 -4.70 20.38 -10.06
C VAL A 258 -4.76 18.89 -10.44
N ALA A 259 -5.84 18.47 -11.09
CA ALA A 259 -6.03 17.09 -11.48
C ALA A 259 -4.96 16.60 -12.48
N ALA A 260 -4.64 17.40 -13.50
CA ALA A 260 -3.58 17.10 -14.47
C ALA A 260 -2.23 17.01 -13.76
N ARG A 261 -1.87 17.99 -12.93
CA ARG A 261 -0.61 17.98 -12.18
C ARG A 261 -0.47 16.76 -11.27
N MET A 262 -1.53 16.35 -10.57
CA MET A 262 -1.49 15.12 -9.76
C MET A 262 -1.29 13.85 -10.60
N MET A 263 -1.78 13.82 -11.86
CA MET A 263 -1.55 12.72 -12.79
C MET A 263 -0.11 12.73 -13.34
N GLU A 264 0.47 13.90 -13.60
CA GLU A 264 1.89 14.05 -13.96
C GLU A 264 2.81 13.49 -12.88
N VAL A 265 2.49 13.75 -11.60
CA VAL A 265 3.25 13.20 -10.47
C VAL A 265 3.20 11.67 -10.47
N TYR A 266 2.01 11.09 -10.65
CA TYR A 266 1.85 9.64 -10.72
C TYR A 266 2.60 9.03 -11.92
N ALA A 267 2.52 9.66 -13.09
CA ALA A 267 3.25 9.20 -14.28
C ALA A 267 4.78 9.29 -14.09
N GLY A 268 5.26 10.38 -13.48
CA GLY A 268 6.66 10.54 -13.09
C GLY A 268 7.13 9.45 -12.13
N MET A 269 6.29 9.10 -11.16
CA MET A 269 6.54 8.04 -10.19
C MET A 269 6.66 6.65 -10.85
N ILE A 270 5.72 6.28 -11.73
CA ILE A 270 5.76 5.03 -12.51
C ILE A 270 6.99 4.97 -13.43
N ALA A 271 7.29 6.06 -14.15
CA ALA A 271 8.45 6.10 -15.04
C ALA A 271 9.77 5.97 -14.28
N PHE A 272 9.88 6.59 -13.10
CA PHE A 272 11.05 6.44 -12.23
C PHE A 272 11.19 5.00 -11.72
N GLN A 273 10.09 4.39 -11.29
CA GLN A 273 10.04 3.00 -10.87
C GLN A 273 10.53 2.03 -11.96
N ASP A 274 10.02 2.17 -13.19
CA ASP A 274 10.44 1.33 -14.32
C ASP A 274 11.96 1.49 -14.57
N ALA A 275 12.48 2.71 -14.47
CA ALA A 275 13.92 2.96 -14.61
C ALA A 275 14.74 2.27 -13.50
N GLN A 276 14.29 2.32 -12.24
CA GLN A 276 14.99 1.64 -11.14
C GLN A 276 14.92 0.11 -11.25
N ILE A 277 13.77 -0.45 -11.67
CA ILE A 277 13.67 -1.88 -12.01
C ILE A 277 14.60 -2.21 -13.18
N GLY A 278 14.69 -1.33 -14.18
CA GLY A 278 15.61 -1.42 -15.30
C GLY A 278 17.06 -1.61 -14.85
N ARG A 279 17.52 -0.85 -13.84
CA ARG A 279 18.87 -1.00 -13.28
C ARG A 279 19.13 -2.40 -12.72
N VAL A 280 18.17 -2.98 -12.00
CA VAL A 280 18.28 -4.35 -11.47
C VAL A 280 18.34 -5.38 -12.62
N LEU A 281 17.49 -5.22 -13.64
CA LEU A 281 17.47 -6.11 -14.80
C LEU A 281 18.75 -5.99 -15.65
N ASP A 282 19.26 -4.78 -15.83
CA ASP A 282 20.50 -4.51 -16.55
C ASP A 282 21.69 -5.11 -15.82
N GLU A 283 21.68 -5.08 -14.49
CA GLU A 283 22.73 -5.71 -13.70
C GLU A 283 22.71 -7.24 -13.78
N ILE A 284 21.52 -7.86 -13.73
CA ILE A 284 21.34 -9.30 -14.00
C ILE A 284 21.91 -9.66 -15.40
N SER A 285 21.66 -8.82 -16.40
CA SER A 285 22.20 -9.00 -17.75
C SER A 285 23.73 -8.82 -17.81
N ARG A 286 24.26 -7.78 -17.17
CA ARG A 286 25.71 -7.49 -17.08
C ARG A 286 26.49 -8.63 -16.43
N MET A 287 25.89 -9.30 -15.45
CA MET A 287 26.45 -10.47 -14.78
C MET A 287 26.31 -11.77 -15.59
N GLY A 288 25.67 -11.74 -16.78
CA GLY A 288 25.45 -12.91 -17.63
C GLY A 288 24.37 -13.85 -17.12
N LEU A 289 23.45 -13.38 -16.25
CA LEU A 289 22.43 -14.21 -15.61
C LEU A 289 21.06 -14.16 -16.32
N GLU A 290 20.88 -13.22 -17.26
CA GLU A 290 19.58 -12.96 -17.92
C GLU A 290 18.96 -14.22 -18.54
N ASP A 291 19.74 -15.00 -19.29
CA ASP A 291 19.20 -16.17 -20.02
C ASP A 291 18.56 -17.20 -19.10
N ASN A 292 19.15 -17.40 -17.90
CA ASN A 292 18.69 -18.38 -16.92
C ASN A 292 17.81 -17.76 -15.81
N THR A 293 17.37 -16.52 -15.97
CA THR A 293 16.48 -15.86 -15.02
C THR A 293 15.04 -15.86 -15.55
N LEU A 294 14.11 -16.44 -14.79
CA LEU A 294 12.67 -16.28 -15.01
C LEU A 294 12.19 -15.00 -14.33
N VAL A 295 11.82 -14.01 -15.13
CA VAL A 295 11.21 -12.75 -14.65
C VAL A 295 9.70 -12.85 -14.81
N ILE A 296 8.99 -12.72 -13.69
CA ILE A 296 7.52 -12.59 -13.63
C ILE A 296 7.23 -11.17 -13.15
N PHE A 297 6.85 -10.30 -14.08
CA PHE A 297 6.49 -8.93 -13.78
C PHE A 297 4.97 -8.79 -13.72
N ILE A 298 4.43 -8.60 -12.52
CA ILE A 298 3.01 -8.30 -12.31
C ILE A 298 2.87 -6.79 -12.19
N GLU A 299 2.09 -6.19 -13.10
CA GLU A 299 1.78 -4.78 -13.12
C GLU A 299 0.50 -4.50 -12.32
N GLY A 300 0.71 -4.20 -11.03
CA GLY A 300 -0.29 -3.98 -10.00
C GLY A 300 -0.65 -5.24 -9.21
N ASP A 301 -0.65 -5.14 -7.89
CA ASP A 301 -1.23 -6.15 -6.99
C ASP A 301 -2.75 -6.03 -6.88
N ASN A 302 -3.33 -4.97 -7.43
CA ASN A 302 -4.75 -4.73 -7.66
C ASN A 302 -4.90 -3.62 -8.72
N GLY A 303 -6.13 -3.24 -9.06
CA GLY A 303 -6.39 -2.07 -9.91
C GLY A 303 -5.88 -0.75 -9.33
N THR A 304 -5.98 0.34 -10.12
CA THR A 304 -5.55 1.68 -9.66
C THR A 304 -6.34 2.14 -8.42
N SER A 305 -5.67 2.85 -7.50
CA SER A 305 -6.27 3.30 -6.23
C SER A 305 -7.20 4.53 -6.39
N PRO A 306 -8.31 4.60 -5.63
CA PRO A 306 -9.21 5.76 -5.58
C PRO A 306 -9.07 6.63 -4.31
N GLU A 307 -7.99 6.46 -3.54
CA GLU A 307 -7.85 7.05 -2.19
C GLU A 307 -7.85 8.58 -2.14
N GLY A 308 -7.58 9.25 -3.27
CA GLY A 308 -7.65 10.72 -3.38
C GLY A 308 -9.06 11.29 -3.45
N GLY A 309 -10.10 10.45 -3.52
CA GLY A 309 -11.48 10.93 -3.59
C GLY A 309 -11.82 11.61 -4.92
N ILE A 310 -12.94 12.35 -4.93
CA ILE A 310 -13.42 13.07 -6.14
C ILE A 310 -12.49 14.21 -6.56
N GLU A 311 -11.86 14.87 -5.60
CA GLU A 311 -11.09 16.10 -5.84
C GLU A 311 -9.58 15.88 -5.93
N GLY A 312 -9.10 14.66 -5.63
CA GLY A 312 -7.71 14.46 -5.28
C GLY A 312 -7.39 15.05 -3.90
N SER A 313 -6.20 14.73 -3.41
CA SER A 313 -5.76 15.12 -2.07
C SER A 313 -4.28 15.48 -2.05
N THR A 314 -3.91 16.49 -1.27
CA THR A 314 -2.51 16.74 -0.91
C THR A 314 -2.11 16.03 0.40
N ASN A 315 -3.08 15.40 1.08
CA ASN A 315 -2.91 14.56 2.26
C ASN A 315 -3.90 13.38 2.25
N SER A 316 -3.58 12.36 1.46
CA SER A 316 -4.40 11.16 1.26
C SER A 316 -4.74 10.43 2.56
N GLY A 317 -3.83 10.40 3.54
CA GLY A 317 -4.09 9.83 4.87
C GLY A 317 -5.27 10.52 5.57
N ALA A 318 -5.33 11.85 5.54
CA ALA A 318 -6.44 12.61 6.12
C ALA A 318 -7.75 12.45 5.32
N THR A 319 -7.67 12.21 4.02
CA THR A 319 -8.83 11.90 3.15
C THR A 319 -9.41 10.53 3.45
N ILE A 320 -8.58 9.49 3.59
CA ILE A 320 -9.02 8.10 3.86
C ILE A 320 -9.91 8.02 5.11
N VAL A 321 -9.60 8.80 6.15
CA VAL A 321 -10.37 8.83 7.40
C VAL A 321 -11.46 9.91 7.46
N ASP A 322 -11.70 10.64 6.37
CA ASP A 322 -12.68 11.75 6.27
C ASP A 322 -12.44 12.90 7.29
N ARG A 323 -11.17 13.22 7.57
CA ARG A 323 -10.81 14.19 8.62
C ARG A 323 -9.92 15.35 8.14
N GLY A 324 -9.47 15.35 6.88
CA GLY A 324 -8.78 16.47 6.21
C GLY A 324 -9.64 17.16 5.16
N SER A 325 -10.20 18.33 5.47
CA SER A 325 -10.87 19.16 4.47
C SER A 325 -9.86 20.06 3.75
N GLU A 326 -9.72 19.84 2.45
CA GLU A 326 -8.98 20.71 1.54
C GLU A 326 -9.98 21.40 0.63
N ASP A 327 -9.95 22.73 0.58
CA ASP A 327 -10.72 23.48 -0.41
C ASP A 327 -9.95 23.56 -1.74
N GLY A 328 -10.62 24.06 -2.78
CA GLY A 328 -10.02 24.17 -4.12
C GLY A 328 -8.81 25.09 -4.15
N SER A 329 -8.86 26.22 -3.44
CA SER A 329 -7.77 27.21 -3.40
C SER A 329 -6.52 26.68 -2.70
N TRP A 330 -6.69 25.91 -1.62
CA TRP A 330 -5.57 25.20 -0.98
C TRP A 330 -4.90 24.26 -1.98
N ARG A 331 -5.64 23.32 -2.60
CA ARG A 331 -5.05 22.37 -3.55
C ARG A 331 -4.34 23.08 -4.69
N TYR A 332 -4.96 24.12 -5.23
CA TYR A 332 -4.37 24.93 -6.30
C TYR A 332 -3.06 25.60 -5.87
N SER A 333 -2.98 26.10 -4.63
CA SER A 333 -1.75 26.69 -4.10
C SER A 333 -0.58 25.70 -3.94
N GLN A 334 -0.85 24.39 -4.00
CA GLN A 334 0.15 23.33 -3.82
C GLN A 334 0.74 22.81 -5.15
N LEU A 335 0.34 23.34 -6.32
CA LEU A 335 0.78 22.84 -7.63
C LEU A 335 2.30 22.63 -7.76
N ASP A 336 3.08 23.59 -7.25
CA ASP A 336 4.55 23.58 -7.35
C ASP A 336 5.23 22.54 -6.44
N VAL A 337 4.54 22.10 -5.39
CA VAL A 337 5.09 21.17 -4.39
C VAL A 337 4.48 19.78 -4.45
N LEU A 338 3.45 19.56 -5.29
CA LEU A 338 2.89 18.25 -5.56
C LEU A 338 3.98 17.27 -6.02
N GLY A 339 4.04 16.11 -5.34
CA GLY A 339 5.03 15.06 -5.61
C GLY A 339 6.34 15.18 -4.80
N SER A 340 6.55 16.30 -4.10
CA SER A 340 7.66 16.45 -3.17
C SER A 340 7.33 15.89 -1.78
N GLU A 341 8.33 15.87 -0.90
CA GLU A 341 8.20 15.54 0.53
C GLU A 341 7.18 16.40 1.29
N LYS A 342 6.72 17.52 0.72
CA LYS A 342 5.76 18.45 1.35
C LYS A 342 4.29 18.05 1.17
N THR A 343 4.02 16.95 0.46
CA THR A 343 2.65 16.47 0.20
C THR A 343 2.55 14.96 0.38
N LEU A 344 1.40 14.46 0.85
CA LEU A 344 1.03 13.05 0.77
C LEU A 344 -0.03 12.84 -0.31
N GLY A 345 0.34 13.21 -1.54
CA GLY A 345 -0.60 13.37 -2.64
C GLY A 345 -1.30 12.08 -3.10
N HIS A 346 -2.53 12.21 -3.61
CA HIS A 346 -3.18 11.20 -4.44
C HIS A 346 -4.12 11.91 -5.43
N PHE A 347 -4.16 11.46 -6.68
CA PHE A 347 -4.97 12.09 -7.72
C PHE A 347 -6.49 11.88 -7.54
N PRO A 348 -7.34 12.64 -8.26
CA PRO A 348 -8.78 12.39 -8.34
C PRO A 348 -9.18 11.03 -8.92
N VAL A 349 -10.31 10.48 -8.46
CA VAL A 349 -10.84 9.17 -8.89
C VAL A 349 -11.16 9.06 -10.39
N GLY A 350 -11.33 10.19 -11.08
CA GLY A 350 -11.46 10.22 -12.53
C GLY A 350 -10.26 9.58 -13.23
N TRP A 351 -9.05 9.85 -12.76
CA TRP A 351 -7.83 9.20 -13.26
C TRP A 351 -7.79 7.73 -12.90
N THR A 352 -8.24 7.35 -11.69
CA THR A 352 -8.35 5.94 -11.31
C THR A 352 -9.14 5.13 -12.33
N TRP A 353 -10.32 5.61 -12.74
CA TRP A 353 -11.13 4.95 -13.75
C TRP A 353 -10.43 4.89 -15.11
N ALA A 354 -9.89 6.02 -15.59
CA ALA A 354 -9.20 6.06 -16.88
C ALA A 354 -7.98 5.12 -16.95
N LEU A 355 -7.24 4.98 -15.85
CA LEU A 355 -6.06 4.11 -15.77
C LEU A 355 -6.39 2.61 -15.65
N ASN A 356 -7.66 2.25 -15.44
CA ASN A 356 -8.12 0.86 -15.49
C ASN A 356 -8.70 0.47 -16.85
N SER A 357 -8.58 1.34 -17.87
CA SER A 357 -9.08 1.08 -19.24
C SER A 357 -8.71 -0.32 -19.77
N PRO A 358 -9.64 -1.06 -20.39
CA PRO A 358 -11.01 -0.67 -20.76
C PRO A 358 -12.04 -1.01 -19.67
N LEU A 359 -11.61 -1.30 -18.44
CA LEU A 359 -12.40 -2.01 -17.44
C LEU A 359 -13.21 -1.02 -16.57
N PRO A 360 -14.40 -1.41 -16.09
CA PRO A 360 -15.14 -0.62 -15.13
C PRO A 360 -14.53 -0.79 -13.73
N TRP A 361 -14.75 0.20 -12.88
CA TRP A 361 -14.30 0.21 -11.48
C TRP A 361 -12.78 0.09 -11.31
N MET A 362 -12.33 -0.23 -10.10
CA MET A 362 -10.98 0.04 -9.59
C MET A 362 -10.68 -0.75 -8.30
N LYS A 363 -9.51 -0.51 -7.68
CA LYS A 363 -9.11 -1.07 -6.37
C LYS A 363 -10.27 -1.05 -5.37
N GLY A 364 -10.41 -2.11 -4.59
CA GLY A 364 -11.47 -2.30 -3.61
C GLY A 364 -12.76 -2.92 -4.16
N VAL A 365 -12.93 -3.03 -5.49
CA VAL A 365 -14.12 -3.61 -6.12
C VAL A 365 -13.83 -5.01 -6.68
N ALA A 366 -13.90 -6.03 -5.84
CA ALA A 366 -13.60 -7.42 -6.23
C ALA A 366 -14.63 -8.05 -7.18
N SER A 367 -15.80 -7.44 -7.36
CA SER A 367 -16.81 -7.93 -8.29
C SER A 367 -16.53 -7.55 -9.75
N HIS A 368 -15.59 -6.63 -9.99
CA HIS A 368 -15.32 -6.09 -11.31
C HIS A 368 -13.84 -6.17 -11.71
N LEU A 369 -13.62 -6.27 -13.02
CA LEU A 369 -12.29 -6.48 -13.58
C LEU A 369 -11.36 -5.28 -13.37
N GLY A 370 -11.86 -4.05 -13.30
CA GLY A 370 -11.00 -2.89 -12.98
C GLY A 370 -10.39 -2.96 -11.57
N GLY A 371 -10.95 -3.76 -10.66
CA GLY A 371 -10.32 -4.04 -9.37
C GLY A 371 -9.35 -5.21 -9.38
N THR A 372 -9.52 -6.17 -10.30
CA THR A 372 -8.92 -7.52 -10.20
C THR A 372 -8.09 -7.94 -11.40
N ARG A 373 -8.20 -7.31 -12.58
CA ARG A 373 -7.41 -7.67 -13.76
C ARG A 373 -6.20 -6.75 -13.86
N ASN A 374 -5.03 -7.37 -13.94
CA ASN A 374 -3.74 -6.70 -13.99
C ASN A 374 -2.91 -7.21 -15.17
N GLY A 375 -1.94 -6.41 -15.58
CA GLY A 375 -0.97 -6.82 -16.58
C GLY A 375 0.01 -7.83 -16.00
N LEU A 376 0.36 -8.87 -16.76
CA LEU A 376 1.46 -9.77 -16.40
C LEU A 376 2.39 -9.96 -17.60
N VAL A 377 3.69 -9.77 -17.38
CA VAL A 377 4.74 -10.09 -18.34
C VAL A 377 5.61 -11.21 -17.78
N VAL A 378 5.88 -12.22 -18.60
CA VAL A 378 6.77 -13.33 -18.24
C VAL A 378 7.90 -13.43 -19.27
N SER A 379 9.14 -13.26 -18.82
CA SER A 379 10.33 -13.35 -19.66
C SER A 379 11.31 -14.36 -19.08
N TRP A 380 11.78 -15.28 -19.93
CA TRP A 380 12.80 -16.27 -19.58
C TRP A 380 13.47 -16.74 -20.87
N PRO A 381 14.59 -16.12 -21.31
CA PRO A 381 15.13 -16.36 -22.64
C PRO A 381 15.49 -17.83 -22.92
N ALA A 382 16.03 -18.55 -21.93
CA ALA A 382 16.35 -19.97 -22.08
C ALA A 382 15.11 -20.88 -22.12
N GLY A 383 14.07 -20.56 -21.34
CA GLY A 383 12.88 -21.41 -21.21
C GLY A 383 11.69 -21.05 -22.12
N ILE A 384 11.64 -19.82 -22.64
CA ILE A 384 10.51 -19.31 -23.44
C ILE A 384 11.01 -18.92 -24.84
N ARG A 385 10.59 -19.69 -25.84
CA ARG A 385 10.86 -19.42 -27.26
C ARG A 385 9.77 -18.62 -27.97
N GLN A 386 8.56 -18.61 -27.42
CA GLN A 386 7.42 -17.89 -27.99
C GLN A 386 7.37 -16.44 -27.52
N ARG A 387 6.63 -15.60 -28.25
CA ARG A 387 6.34 -14.21 -27.88
C ARG A 387 4.86 -13.90 -27.98
N GLY A 388 4.48 -12.68 -27.57
CA GLY A 388 3.17 -12.12 -27.79
C GLY A 388 2.14 -12.47 -26.72
N VAL A 389 0.89 -12.10 -27.00
CA VAL A 389 -0.20 -12.10 -26.02
C VAL A 389 -0.67 -13.52 -25.65
N ARG A 390 -1.09 -13.69 -24.39
CA ARG A 390 -1.73 -14.86 -23.80
C ARG A 390 -3.07 -14.44 -23.21
N THR A 391 -4.11 -15.18 -23.57
CA THR A 391 -5.52 -14.88 -23.26
C THR A 391 -6.16 -15.91 -22.35
N GLN A 392 -5.36 -16.82 -21.78
CA GLN A 392 -5.83 -17.78 -20.77
C GLN A 392 -6.13 -17.03 -19.47
N PHE A 393 -7.25 -17.38 -18.82
CA PHE A 393 -7.58 -16.86 -17.50
C PHE A 393 -6.60 -17.40 -16.46
N HIS A 394 -5.87 -16.48 -15.82
CA HIS A 394 -4.96 -16.80 -14.73
C HIS A 394 -5.23 -15.96 -13.51
N TYR A 395 -4.88 -16.51 -12.34
CA TYR A 395 -5.03 -15.86 -11.05
C TYR A 395 -3.70 -15.81 -10.31
N ILE A 396 -3.53 -14.85 -9.40
CA ILE A 396 -2.28 -14.61 -8.68
C ILE A 396 -1.75 -15.83 -7.90
N THR A 397 -2.62 -16.75 -7.49
CA THR A 397 -2.21 -18.02 -6.88
C THR A 397 -1.41 -18.92 -7.82
N ASP A 398 -1.50 -18.71 -9.14
CA ASP A 398 -0.81 -19.51 -10.16
C ASP A 398 0.69 -19.22 -10.24
N ILE A 399 1.16 -18.13 -9.61
CA ILE A 399 2.57 -17.73 -9.62
C ILE A 399 3.44 -18.76 -8.90
N MET A 400 3.09 -19.13 -7.66
CA MET A 400 3.85 -20.11 -6.88
C MET A 400 4.03 -21.46 -7.61
N PRO A 401 2.98 -22.16 -8.06
CA PRO A 401 3.15 -23.44 -8.75
C PRO A 401 3.90 -23.30 -10.08
N THR A 402 3.81 -22.15 -10.76
CA THR A 402 4.60 -21.91 -11.98
C THR A 402 6.09 -21.79 -11.68
N ILE A 403 6.46 -21.07 -10.61
CA ILE A 403 7.85 -20.97 -10.15
C ILE A 403 8.37 -22.35 -9.75
N LEU A 404 7.58 -23.12 -9.00
CA LEU A 404 7.95 -24.49 -8.59
C LEU A 404 8.15 -25.41 -9.81
N GLU A 405 7.26 -25.38 -10.81
CA GLU A 405 7.43 -26.15 -12.05
C GLU A 405 8.71 -25.73 -12.80
N ALA A 406 8.97 -24.42 -12.93
CA ALA A 406 10.16 -23.91 -13.61
C ALA A 406 11.46 -24.30 -12.87
N ALA A 407 11.45 -24.24 -11.54
CA ALA A 407 12.55 -24.64 -10.66
C ALA A 407 12.70 -26.16 -10.53
N ARG A 408 11.73 -26.94 -11.04
CA ARG A 408 11.64 -28.40 -10.88
C ARG A 408 11.60 -28.83 -9.40
N VAL A 409 10.97 -28.00 -8.57
CA VAL A 409 10.73 -28.26 -7.14
C VAL A 409 9.28 -28.76 -7.00
N PRO A 410 9.03 -29.91 -6.34
CA PRO A 410 7.67 -30.37 -6.11
C PRO A 410 6.95 -29.46 -5.11
N ALA A 411 5.62 -29.34 -5.24
CA ALA A 411 4.82 -28.73 -4.18
C ALA A 411 4.95 -29.58 -2.90
N PRO A 412 5.17 -28.96 -1.73
CA PRO A 412 5.46 -29.71 -0.51
C PRO A 412 4.18 -30.28 0.12
N ASP A 413 4.24 -31.53 0.58
CA ASP A 413 3.20 -32.13 1.44
C ASP A 413 3.38 -31.73 2.91
N MET A 414 4.61 -31.45 3.34
CA MET A 414 4.97 -31.08 4.70
C MET A 414 6.13 -30.09 4.70
N VAL A 415 6.06 -29.07 5.55
CA VAL A 415 7.13 -28.09 5.77
C VAL A 415 7.30 -27.89 7.27
N ASN A 416 8.52 -28.01 7.78
CA ASN A 416 8.85 -27.83 9.21
C ASN A 416 7.92 -28.65 10.15
N GLY A 417 7.59 -29.87 9.76
CA GLY A 417 6.71 -30.77 10.53
C GLY A 417 5.21 -30.47 10.43
N VAL A 418 4.80 -29.49 9.63
CA VAL A 418 3.40 -29.09 9.45
C VAL A 418 2.86 -29.57 8.10
N PRO A 419 1.78 -30.38 8.07
CA PRO A 419 1.10 -30.73 6.83
C PRO A 419 0.60 -29.49 6.08
N GLN A 420 0.84 -29.46 4.78
CA GLN A 420 0.48 -28.32 3.95
C GLN A 420 -0.95 -28.46 3.43
N GLN A 421 -1.72 -27.38 3.49
CA GLN A 421 -3.05 -27.34 2.88
C GLN A 421 -2.93 -27.34 1.36
N ARG A 422 -3.99 -27.79 0.65
CA ARG A 422 -4.01 -27.84 -0.82
C ARG A 422 -3.61 -26.48 -1.41
N MET A 423 -2.79 -26.50 -2.45
CA MET A 423 -2.52 -25.32 -3.28
C MET A 423 -3.71 -25.07 -4.22
N ASP A 424 -4.19 -23.83 -4.28
CA ASP A 424 -5.31 -23.45 -5.17
C ASP A 424 -4.83 -22.97 -6.55
N GLY A 425 -3.57 -22.57 -6.62
CA GLY A 425 -2.88 -22.24 -7.86
C GLY A 425 -2.71 -23.42 -8.79
N ILE A 426 -2.71 -23.15 -10.09
CA ILE A 426 -2.40 -24.08 -11.16
C ILE A 426 -1.30 -23.46 -11.99
N SER A 427 -0.18 -24.16 -12.19
CA SER A 427 0.91 -23.64 -13.01
C SER A 427 0.44 -23.25 -14.41
N PHE A 428 0.86 -22.08 -14.87
CA PHE A 428 0.59 -21.58 -16.22
C PHE A 428 1.71 -21.83 -17.21
N ALA A 429 2.77 -22.55 -16.84
CA ALA A 429 3.89 -22.86 -17.72
C ALA A 429 3.48 -23.59 -19.02
N TYR A 430 2.34 -24.28 -19.02
CA TYR A 430 1.76 -24.87 -20.24
C TYR A 430 1.51 -23.84 -21.35
N SER A 431 1.19 -22.59 -20.98
CA SER A 431 0.94 -21.47 -21.89
C SER A 431 2.23 -20.91 -22.53
N PHE A 432 3.41 -21.28 -22.02
CA PHE A 432 4.69 -20.81 -22.59
C PHE A 432 4.93 -21.35 -23.99
N LYS A 433 4.38 -22.53 -24.29
CA LYS A 433 4.61 -23.25 -25.55
C LYS A 433 3.81 -22.70 -26.72
N SER A 434 2.62 -22.15 -26.48
CA SER A 434 1.74 -21.62 -27.53
C SER A 434 0.63 -20.76 -26.93
N ALA A 435 0.23 -19.71 -27.65
CA ALA A 435 -0.93 -18.89 -27.28
C ALA A 435 -2.28 -19.63 -27.43
N LYS A 436 -2.32 -20.73 -28.20
CA LYS A 436 -3.55 -21.46 -28.56
C LYS A 436 -3.87 -22.63 -27.64
N VAL A 437 -3.07 -22.88 -26.60
CA VAL A 437 -3.39 -23.94 -25.65
C VAL A 437 -4.63 -23.56 -24.84
N PRO A 438 -5.57 -24.48 -24.59
CA PRO A 438 -6.72 -24.22 -23.74
C PRO A 438 -6.30 -23.80 -22.34
N GLU A 439 -7.04 -22.89 -21.73
CA GLU A 439 -6.83 -22.54 -20.32
C GLU A 439 -7.12 -23.71 -19.40
N ARG A 440 -6.42 -23.78 -18.26
CA ARG A 440 -6.59 -24.83 -17.24
C ARG A 440 -7.38 -24.38 -16.01
N ARG A 441 -7.53 -23.07 -15.82
CA ARG A 441 -8.25 -22.49 -14.70
C ARG A 441 -9.71 -22.31 -15.11
N HIS A 442 -10.55 -23.22 -14.63
CA HIS A 442 -11.98 -23.21 -14.94
C HIS A 442 -12.82 -22.41 -13.96
N THR A 443 -12.35 -22.19 -12.73
CA THR A 443 -13.12 -21.54 -11.67
C THR A 443 -12.22 -20.65 -10.82
N GLN A 444 -12.69 -19.45 -10.50
CA GLN A 444 -12.08 -18.58 -9.50
C GLN A 444 -13.17 -17.74 -8.82
N TYR A 445 -13.18 -17.69 -7.49
CA TYR A 445 -14.04 -16.78 -6.74
C TYR A 445 -13.29 -15.50 -6.36
N PHE A 446 -14.04 -14.44 -6.14
CA PHE A 446 -13.58 -13.16 -5.66
C PHE A 446 -14.50 -12.71 -4.53
N GLU A 447 -13.90 -12.23 -3.45
CA GLU A 447 -14.61 -11.51 -2.40
C GLU A 447 -13.67 -10.45 -1.82
N LEU A 448 -14.21 -9.26 -1.59
CA LEU A 448 -13.58 -8.22 -0.79
C LEU A 448 -14.66 -7.23 -0.34
N MET A 449 -14.79 -7.05 0.98
CA MET A 449 -15.68 -6.05 1.59
C MET A 449 -17.11 -6.11 1.04
N GLY A 450 -17.67 -7.32 0.93
CA GLY A 450 -19.04 -7.54 0.47
C GLY A 450 -19.21 -7.64 -1.06
N ASN A 451 -18.25 -7.13 -1.85
CA ASN A 451 -18.22 -7.38 -3.29
C ASN A 451 -17.93 -8.84 -3.55
N ARG A 452 -18.72 -9.49 -4.41
CA ARG A 452 -18.59 -10.91 -4.72
C ARG A 452 -18.58 -11.14 -6.21
N ALA A 453 -17.72 -12.02 -6.67
CA ALA A 453 -17.79 -12.53 -8.03
C ALA A 453 -17.29 -13.97 -8.16
N LEU A 454 -17.72 -14.64 -9.21
CA LEU A 454 -17.26 -15.97 -9.60
C LEU A 454 -17.07 -16.03 -11.11
N TYR A 455 -15.83 -16.28 -11.52
CA TYR A 455 -15.52 -16.72 -12.86
C TYR A 455 -15.70 -18.24 -12.96
N HIS A 456 -16.40 -18.71 -14.00
CA HIS A 456 -16.48 -20.11 -14.37
C HIS A 456 -16.67 -20.31 -15.89
N ASP A 457 -15.66 -20.91 -16.55
CA ASP A 457 -15.66 -21.26 -17.98
C ASP A 457 -16.15 -20.12 -18.89
N GLY A 458 -15.48 -18.98 -18.82
CA GLY A 458 -15.81 -17.78 -19.60
C GLY A 458 -16.91 -16.90 -19.01
N TRP A 459 -17.73 -17.40 -18.08
CA TRP A 459 -18.79 -16.62 -17.46
C TRP A 459 -18.35 -15.99 -16.14
N LEU A 460 -18.81 -14.77 -15.86
CA LEU A 460 -18.57 -14.08 -14.60
C LEU A 460 -19.92 -13.66 -14.00
N ALA A 461 -20.26 -14.19 -12.83
CA ALA A 461 -21.32 -13.61 -11.99
C ALA A 461 -20.68 -12.62 -11.02
N ALA A 462 -21.26 -11.45 -10.84
CA ALA A 462 -20.69 -10.38 -10.03
C ALA A 462 -21.79 -9.62 -9.29
N THR A 463 -21.54 -9.12 -8.08
CA THR A 463 -22.47 -8.20 -7.43
C THR A 463 -22.27 -6.76 -7.92
N THR A 464 -23.35 -6.04 -8.18
CA THR A 464 -23.31 -4.59 -8.45
C THR A 464 -22.75 -3.88 -7.22
N PRO A 465 -21.67 -3.08 -7.34
CA PRO A 465 -21.08 -2.38 -6.20
C PRO A 465 -22.10 -1.45 -5.55
N GLN A 466 -22.37 -1.66 -4.25
CA GLN A 466 -23.24 -0.78 -3.45
C GLN A 466 -22.45 0.22 -2.62
N ARG A 467 -21.13 0.02 -2.51
CA ARG A 467 -20.19 0.91 -1.85
C ARG A 467 -19.30 1.56 -2.90
N LEU A 468 -19.16 2.87 -2.82
CA LEU A 468 -18.19 3.60 -3.62
C LEU A 468 -16.80 3.51 -2.97
N PRO A 469 -15.76 3.03 -3.66
CA PRO A 469 -14.46 2.77 -3.04
C PRO A 469 -13.71 4.06 -2.66
N TRP A 470 -14.11 5.22 -3.19
CA TRP A 470 -13.62 6.55 -2.82
C TRP A 470 -14.39 7.21 -1.65
N GLN A 471 -15.28 6.47 -0.98
CA GLN A 471 -15.98 6.93 0.22
C GLN A 471 -15.51 6.18 1.47
N SER A 472 -15.21 6.94 2.51
CA SER A 472 -14.73 6.43 3.79
C SER A 472 -15.84 5.82 4.65
N THR A 473 -17.05 6.36 4.54
CA THR A 473 -18.25 5.87 5.23
C THR A 473 -19.02 4.93 4.32
N VAL A 474 -19.47 3.82 4.90
CA VAL A 474 -20.26 2.81 4.19
C VAL A 474 -21.70 2.90 4.69
N PRO A 475 -22.70 3.06 3.80
CA PRO A 475 -24.10 3.00 4.20
C PRO A 475 -24.40 1.64 4.84
N PRO A 476 -25.14 1.59 5.97
CA PRO A 476 -25.52 0.31 6.56
C PRO A 476 -26.40 -0.48 5.58
N GLY A 477 -26.11 -1.77 5.40
CA GLY A 477 -26.82 -2.60 4.45
C GLY A 477 -26.66 -4.10 4.69
N ASP A 478 -27.62 -4.87 4.17
CA ASP A 478 -27.53 -6.33 4.15
C ASP A 478 -26.73 -6.76 2.92
N LEU A 479 -25.47 -7.16 3.15
CA LEU A 479 -24.55 -7.60 2.10
C LEU A 479 -25.11 -8.74 1.26
N THR A 480 -25.99 -9.57 1.82
CA THR A 480 -26.57 -10.71 1.09
C THR A 480 -27.54 -10.28 -0.01
N LYS A 481 -28.09 -9.06 0.09
CA LYS A 481 -29.10 -8.50 -0.83
C LYS A 481 -28.51 -7.67 -1.98
N TRP A 482 -27.19 -7.54 -2.09
CA TRP A 482 -26.59 -6.82 -3.20
C TRP A 482 -27.01 -7.45 -4.55
N PRO A 483 -27.46 -6.64 -5.53
CA PRO A 483 -27.89 -7.14 -6.83
C PRO A 483 -26.76 -7.90 -7.53
N TRP A 484 -27.13 -8.89 -8.35
CA TRP A 484 -26.17 -9.67 -9.15
C TRP A 484 -26.32 -9.36 -10.64
N GLU A 485 -25.17 -9.35 -11.30
CA GLU A 485 -24.95 -9.15 -12.72
C GLU A 485 -24.30 -10.41 -13.31
N LEU A 486 -24.40 -10.57 -14.62
CA LEU A 486 -23.81 -11.71 -15.33
C LEU A 486 -23.13 -11.26 -16.62
N TYR A 487 -21.91 -11.75 -16.86
CA TYR A 487 -21.10 -11.41 -18.03
C TYR A 487 -20.55 -12.66 -18.71
N ASN A 488 -20.33 -12.58 -20.03
CA ASN A 488 -19.62 -13.59 -20.80
C ASN A 488 -18.29 -13.01 -21.33
N LEU A 489 -17.20 -13.25 -20.59
CA LEU A 489 -15.90 -12.65 -20.82
C LEU A 489 -15.21 -13.12 -22.11
N GLU A 490 -15.70 -14.20 -22.74
CA GLU A 490 -15.21 -14.63 -24.07
C GLU A 490 -15.69 -13.69 -25.19
N GLN A 491 -16.80 -12.97 -24.96
CA GLN A 491 -17.37 -12.01 -25.92
C GLN A 491 -17.26 -10.56 -25.42
N ASP A 492 -17.03 -10.38 -24.12
CA ASP A 492 -17.01 -9.11 -23.43
C ASP A 492 -15.75 -9.00 -22.56
N PHE A 493 -14.63 -8.65 -23.20
CA PHE A 493 -13.35 -8.48 -22.49
C PHE A 493 -13.45 -7.45 -21.36
N ALA A 494 -14.24 -6.40 -21.57
CA ALA A 494 -14.33 -5.25 -20.69
C ALA A 494 -15.31 -5.43 -19.52
N GLN A 495 -16.16 -6.48 -19.51
CA GLN A 495 -17.27 -6.58 -18.54
C GLN A 495 -18.26 -5.41 -18.69
N ALA A 496 -18.62 -5.06 -19.92
CA ALA A 496 -19.50 -3.94 -20.25
C ALA A 496 -20.99 -4.32 -20.30
N LYS A 497 -21.35 -5.57 -20.60
CA LYS A 497 -22.74 -5.97 -20.87
C LYS A 497 -23.29 -6.94 -19.83
N ASN A 498 -24.17 -6.42 -18.97
CA ASN A 498 -24.92 -7.27 -18.04
C ASN A 498 -25.98 -8.12 -18.79
N LEU A 499 -25.91 -9.43 -18.61
CA LEU A 499 -26.76 -10.45 -19.22
C LEU A 499 -27.66 -11.18 -18.20
N ALA A 500 -27.75 -10.69 -16.96
CA ALA A 500 -28.48 -11.35 -15.87
C ALA A 500 -29.95 -11.66 -16.26
N ASP A 501 -30.66 -10.68 -16.81
CA ASP A 501 -32.07 -10.83 -17.23
C ASP A 501 -32.23 -11.81 -18.39
N ARG A 502 -31.20 -11.97 -19.22
CA ARG A 502 -31.22 -12.86 -20.38
C ARG A 502 -30.90 -14.30 -20.02
N TYR A 503 -30.06 -14.53 -19.01
CA TYR A 503 -29.65 -15.87 -18.58
C TYR A 503 -29.78 -16.07 -17.05
N PRO A 504 -30.98 -15.93 -16.48
CA PRO A 504 -31.18 -15.98 -15.03
C PRO A 504 -30.81 -17.34 -14.41
N GLN A 505 -31.02 -18.44 -15.14
CA GLN A 505 -30.63 -19.79 -14.68
C GLN A 505 -29.11 -19.95 -14.62
N LYS A 506 -28.36 -19.38 -15.58
CA LYS A 506 -26.89 -19.39 -15.56
C LYS A 506 -26.39 -18.59 -14.36
N LEU A 507 -26.96 -17.42 -14.12
CA LEU A 507 -26.61 -16.60 -12.96
C LEU A 507 -26.84 -17.37 -11.64
N GLU A 508 -28.00 -18.00 -11.47
CA GLU A 508 -28.30 -18.77 -10.26
C GLU A 508 -27.31 -19.92 -10.05
N SER A 509 -26.93 -20.64 -11.12
CA SER A 509 -25.92 -21.70 -11.02
C SER A 509 -24.55 -21.20 -10.55
N LEU A 510 -24.15 -19.99 -10.99
CA LEU A 510 -22.88 -19.38 -10.59
C LEU A 510 -22.94 -18.83 -9.15
N LYS A 511 -24.09 -18.32 -8.70
CA LYS A 511 -24.28 -17.92 -7.30
C LYS A 511 -24.12 -19.11 -6.35
N LEU A 512 -24.71 -20.25 -6.69
CA LEU A 512 -24.56 -21.49 -5.90
C LEU A 512 -23.11 -22.00 -5.90
N LEU A 513 -22.42 -21.91 -7.03
CA LEU A 513 -21.00 -22.26 -7.10
C LEU A 513 -20.14 -21.29 -6.29
N TRP A 514 -20.47 -19.99 -6.29
CA TRP A 514 -19.80 -18.98 -5.46
C TRP A 514 -19.94 -19.32 -3.96
N GLU A 515 -21.16 -19.63 -3.49
CA GLU A 515 -21.42 -20.06 -2.11
C GLU A 515 -20.56 -21.28 -1.70
N LYS A 516 -20.41 -22.25 -2.62
CA LYS A 516 -19.56 -23.42 -2.39
C LYS A 516 -18.08 -23.04 -2.26
N GLN A 517 -17.57 -22.18 -3.16
CA GLN A 517 -16.18 -21.69 -3.08
C GLN A 517 -15.95 -20.86 -1.82
N ALA A 518 -16.89 -19.98 -1.47
CA ALA A 518 -16.82 -19.12 -0.30
C ALA A 518 -16.68 -19.93 1.00
N ARG A 519 -17.49 -20.99 1.17
CA ARG A 519 -17.39 -21.88 2.33
C ARG A 519 -16.09 -22.68 2.35
N ALA A 520 -15.64 -23.17 1.20
CA ALA A 520 -14.40 -23.93 1.09
C ALA A 520 -13.14 -23.11 1.42
N ASN A 521 -13.22 -21.78 1.32
CA ASN A 521 -12.10 -20.87 1.55
C ASN A 521 -12.27 -19.98 2.78
N SER A 522 -13.23 -20.25 3.67
CA SER A 522 -13.44 -19.46 4.90
C SER A 522 -13.78 -17.97 4.67
N VAL A 523 -14.56 -17.67 3.62
CA VAL A 523 -14.99 -16.30 3.30
C VAL A 523 -15.99 -15.73 4.31
N TYR A 524 -16.74 -16.56 5.04
CA TYR A 524 -17.72 -16.06 5.99
C TYR A 524 -17.11 -15.70 7.36
N PRO A 525 -17.64 -14.67 8.04
CA PRO A 525 -18.75 -13.80 7.61
C PRO A 525 -18.32 -12.75 6.59
N LEU A 526 -19.27 -12.31 5.75
CA LEU A 526 -19.08 -11.13 4.92
C LEU A 526 -19.06 -9.88 5.80
N ASP A 527 -18.09 -8.99 5.58
CA ASP A 527 -17.90 -7.79 6.39
C ASP A 527 -17.29 -6.65 5.56
N ASP A 528 -18.07 -5.59 5.34
CA ASP A 528 -17.71 -4.39 4.58
C ASP A 528 -17.31 -3.21 5.48
N SER A 529 -17.20 -3.40 6.79
CA SER A 529 -16.91 -2.31 7.73
C SER A 529 -15.49 -1.75 7.57
N THR A 530 -15.32 -0.44 7.65
CA THR A 530 -14.02 0.23 7.40
C THR A 530 -13.44 0.82 8.68
N LEU A 531 -13.74 2.10 8.94
CA LEU A 531 -13.13 2.90 9.99
C LEU A 531 -13.37 2.34 11.40
N SER A 532 -14.43 1.55 11.60
CA SER A 532 -14.71 0.88 12.88
C SER A 532 -13.71 -0.22 13.23
N ARG A 533 -13.01 -0.78 12.24
CA ARG A 533 -12.00 -1.85 12.41
C ARG A 533 -10.57 -1.36 12.25
N LEU A 534 -10.39 -0.17 11.68
CA LEU A 534 -9.09 0.36 11.31
C LEU A 534 -8.11 0.37 12.49
N ARG A 535 -7.01 -0.37 12.34
CA ARG A 535 -5.93 -0.53 13.33
C ARG A 535 -6.41 -1.01 14.70
N HIS A 536 -7.57 -1.67 14.76
CA HIS A 536 -7.99 -2.35 15.97
C HIS A 536 -7.14 -3.61 16.14
N ASN A 537 -6.46 -3.73 17.28
CA ASN A 537 -5.75 -4.93 17.64
C ASN A 537 -6.63 -5.79 18.56
N PRO A 538 -7.27 -6.86 18.04
CA PRO A 538 -8.14 -7.72 18.85
C PRO A 538 -7.37 -8.52 19.91
N TYR A 539 -6.04 -8.54 19.85
CA TYR A 539 -5.15 -9.27 20.76
C TYR A 539 -4.43 -8.36 21.77
N LYS A 540 -4.57 -7.02 21.71
CA LYS A 540 -3.97 -6.10 22.69
C LYS A 540 -4.82 -6.04 23.95
N ALA A 541 -4.21 -6.29 25.11
CA ALA A 541 -4.84 -5.92 26.38
C ALA A 541 -4.98 -4.39 26.47
N ALA A 542 -6.13 -3.91 26.93
CA ALA A 542 -6.35 -2.49 27.16
C ALA A 542 -5.39 -1.96 28.23
N ARG A 543 -4.51 -1.03 27.84
CA ARG A 543 -3.58 -0.34 28.73
C ARG A 543 -3.86 1.16 28.72
N ASN A 544 -3.90 1.74 29.92
CA ASN A 544 -4.08 3.17 30.10
C ASN A 544 -2.77 3.89 30.43
N SER A 545 -1.66 3.16 30.62
CA SER A 545 -0.37 3.74 31.00
C SER A 545 0.77 3.03 30.28
N TYR A 546 1.69 3.83 29.75
CA TYR A 546 2.83 3.43 28.92
C TYR A 546 4.08 4.15 29.43
N THR A 547 5.12 3.42 29.81
CA THR A 547 6.38 4.00 30.28
C THR A 547 7.52 3.53 29.38
N TYR A 548 8.30 4.49 28.91
CA TYR A 548 9.43 4.29 28.02
C TYR A 548 10.70 4.77 28.71
N TRP A 549 11.77 3.97 28.65
CA TRP A 549 13.04 4.26 29.31
C TRP A 549 14.08 4.60 28.24
N GLY A 550 14.50 5.87 28.19
CA GLY A 550 15.41 6.39 27.17
C GLY A 550 14.79 6.46 25.76
N PRO A 551 15.63 6.73 24.73
CA PRO A 551 15.16 6.84 23.37
C PRO A 551 14.63 5.52 22.82
N VAL A 552 13.40 5.54 22.33
CA VAL A 552 12.74 4.38 21.72
C VAL A 552 11.88 4.84 20.57
N ARG A 553 11.67 3.95 19.60
CA ARG A 553 10.79 4.18 18.45
C ARG A 553 9.80 3.04 18.37
N ILE A 554 8.51 3.34 18.44
CA ILE A 554 7.43 2.37 18.56
C ILE A 554 6.49 2.53 17.36
N PRO A 555 6.13 1.45 16.65
CA PRO A 555 5.12 1.53 15.59
C PRO A 555 3.77 1.98 16.15
N ASP A 556 3.00 2.72 15.36
CA ASP A 556 1.71 3.31 15.75
C ASP A 556 0.76 2.31 16.45
N ALA A 557 0.58 1.12 15.89
CA ALA A 557 -0.30 0.08 16.47
C ALA A 557 0.09 -0.34 17.91
N SER A 558 1.35 -0.17 18.27
CA SER A 558 1.90 -0.48 19.59
C SER A 558 2.13 0.75 20.47
N ALA A 559 1.99 1.95 19.92
CA ALA A 559 2.11 3.22 20.62
C ALA A 559 0.90 3.48 21.56
N PRO A 560 0.99 4.50 22.44
CA PRO A 560 -0.15 5.00 23.20
C PRO A 560 -1.16 5.64 22.24
N PRO A 561 -2.48 5.41 22.40
CA PRO A 561 -3.48 5.98 21.51
C PRO A 561 -3.73 7.46 21.87
N LEU A 562 -2.85 8.35 21.41
CA LEU A 562 -2.96 9.80 21.62
C LEU A 562 -4.05 10.46 20.75
N ARG A 563 -4.61 9.71 19.80
CA ARG A 563 -5.69 10.17 18.91
C ARG A 563 -7.03 10.09 19.60
N ASP A 564 -7.84 11.14 19.44
CA ASP A 564 -9.23 11.22 19.93
C ASP A 564 -9.38 10.91 21.44
N ARG A 565 -8.31 11.02 22.23
CA ARG A 565 -8.31 10.78 23.67
C ARG A 565 -7.60 11.89 24.45
N SER A 566 -8.10 12.15 25.66
CA SER A 566 -7.35 12.92 26.65
C SER A 566 -6.15 12.11 27.14
N PHE A 567 -5.01 12.76 27.32
CA PHE A 567 -3.80 12.11 27.79
C PHE A 567 -2.95 13.02 28.68
N THR A 568 -2.03 12.41 29.41
CA THR A 568 -0.96 13.10 30.14
C THR A 568 0.36 12.45 29.77
N LEU A 569 1.31 13.25 29.26
CA LEU A 569 2.68 12.85 28.98
C LEU A 569 3.60 13.47 30.03
N ILE A 570 4.42 12.66 30.69
CA ILE A 570 5.32 13.06 31.76
C ILE A 570 6.74 12.66 31.36
N ALA A 571 7.61 13.63 31.12
CA ALA A 571 9.02 13.42 30.83
C ALA A 571 9.86 13.71 32.08
N ASP A 572 10.50 12.68 32.65
CA ASP A 572 11.52 12.81 33.71
C ASP A 572 12.88 12.96 33.03
N VAL A 573 13.42 14.18 33.06
CA VAL A 573 14.59 14.58 32.28
C VAL A 573 15.65 15.26 33.12
N GLU A 574 16.88 15.22 32.63
CA GLU A 574 18.00 16.01 33.13
C GLU A 574 18.41 17.03 32.06
N ILE A 575 18.21 18.31 32.36
CA ILE A 575 18.55 19.43 31.50
C ILE A 575 20.06 19.73 31.63
N PRO A 576 20.82 19.76 30.53
CA PRO A 576 22.26 19.99 30.58
C PRO A 576 22.60 21.45 30.92
N ALA A 577 23.84 21.71 31.31
CA ALA A 577 24.31 23.02 31.76
C ALA A 577 24.18 24.13 30.71
N ASN A 578 24.23 23.77 29.42
CA ASN A 578 24.08 24.68 28.28
C ASN A 578 22.62 24.84 27.82
N GLY A 579 21.64 24.31 28.56
CA GLY A 579 20.22 24.39 28.23
C GLY A 579 19.73 23.19 27.42
N GLY A 580 18.45 22.84 27.63
CA GLY A 580 17.81 21.71 26.95
C GLY A 580 17.32 22.09 25.56
N GLU A 581 17.58 21.23 24.58
CA GLU A 581 17.20 21.38 23.18
C GLU A 581 16.83 20.00 22.63
N GLY A 582 15.80 19.93 21.77
CA GLY A 582 15.42 18.74 21.01
C GLY A 582 14.17 18.03 21.52
N VAL A 583 13.79 16.94 20.85
CA VAL A 583 12.49 16.27 21.01
C VAL A 583 12.48 15.34 22.22
N LEU A 584 11.50 15.51 23.10
CA LEU A 584 11.23 14.59 24.21
C LEU A 584 10.38 13.41 23.74
N ALA A 585 9.33 13.70 22.97
CA ALA A 585 8.48 12.70 22.34
C ALA A 585 7.80 13.25 21.08
N ALA A 586 7.60 12.39 20.08
CA ALA A 586 6.85 12.68 18.86
C ALA A 586 5.89 11.54 18.50
N SER A 587 4.77 11.84 17.86
CA SER A 587 3.78 10.87 17.39
C SER A 587 3.16 11.37 16.09
N GLY A 588 3.40 10.69 14.97
CA GLY A 588 3.00 11.20 13.66
C GLY A 588 4.04 12.16 13.10
N GLY A 589 3.63 13.03 12.16
CA GLY A 589 4.58 13.88 11.43
C GLY A 589 4.00 15.19 10.90
N HIS A 590 4.65 15.76 9.88
CA HIS A 590 4.28 17.06 9.27
C HIS A 590 2.81 17.13 8.82
N PHE A 591 2.25 15.98 8.45
CA PHE A 591 0.90 15.85 7.92
C PHE A 591 -0.18 15.59 8.97
N GLY A 592 0.21 15.40 10.22
CA GLY A 592 -0.69 15.14 11.34
C GLY A 592 0.05 14.42 12.47
N GLY A 593 0.02 15.00 13.67
CA GLY A 593 0.77 14.44 14.79
C GLY A 593 0.97 15.38 15.97
N TRP A 594 1.64 14.86 17.00
CA TRP A 594 2.02 15.55 18.23
C TRP A 594 3.54 15.63 18.36
N GLY A 595 4.07 16.78 18.77
CA GLY A 595 5.47 16.95 19.11
C GLY A 595 5.62 17.61 20.47
N PHE A 596 6.49 17.06 21.32
CA PHE A 596 6.82 17.57 22.66
C PHE A 596 8.32 17.74 22.75
N TYR A 597 8.82 18.97 22.88
CA TYR A 597 10.24 19.27 22.71
C TYR A 597 10.69 20.49 23.52
N LEU A 598 12.00 20.72 23.55
CA LEU A 598 12.59 21.96 24.04
C LEU A 598 13.23 22.72 22.88
N LYS A 599 12.99 24.04 22.85
CA LYS A 599 13.68 24.98 21.96
C LYS A 599 14.18 26.17 22.75
N ASP A 600 15.47 26.48 22.64
CA ASP A 600 16.12 27.55 23.42
C ASP A 600 15.86 27.37 24.93
N GLY A 601 15.87 26.12 25.42
CA GLY A 601 15.58 25.78 26.81
C GLY A 601 14.09 25.83 27.21
N ARG A 602 13.17 26.17 26.31
CA ARG A 602 11.73 26.32 26.62
C ARG A 602 10.94 25.08 26.21
N PRO A 603 10.11 24.50 27.11
CA PRO A 603 9.17 23.46 26.73
C PRO A 603 8.12 23.96 25.75
N ILE A 604 7.93 23.19 24.68
CA ILE A 604 6.94 23.42 23.64
C ILE A 604 6.18 22.13 23.42
N ALA A 605 4.88 22.27 23.16
CA ALA A 605 4.07 21.20 22.60
C ALA A 605 3.32 21.71 21.36
N VAL A 606 3.37 20.91 20.31
CA VAL A 606 2.71 21.20 19.04
C VAL A 606 1.75 20.07 18.69
N HIS A 607 0.67 20.44 18.02
CA HIS A 607 -0.24 19.51 17.36
C HIS A 607 -0.47 19.98 15.94
N ARG A 608 -0.36 19.06 14.97
CA ARG A 608 -0.82 19.26 13.60
C ARG A 608 -2.07 18.45 13.34
N ALA A 609 -3.13 19.10 12.86
CA ALA A 609 -4.30 18.40 12.33
C ALA A 609 -4.17 18.07 10.83
N SER A 610 -3.36 18.85 10.11
CA SER A 610 -2.91 18.62 8.73
C SER A 610 -1.67 19.48 8.46
N GLN A 611 -1.15 19.43 7.24
CA GLN A 611 -0.08 20.30 6.72
C GLN A 611 -0.51 21.76 6.50
N GLN A 612 -1.80 22.08 6.60
CA GLN A 612 -2.30 23.44 6.41
C GLN A 612 -1.92 24.34 7.59
N LYS A 613 -1.56 25.60 7.32
CA LYS A 613 -1.17 26.57 8.37
C LYS A 613 -2.22 26.75 9.46
N ARG A 614 -3.52 26.67 9.11
CA ARG A 614 -4.64 26.76 10.06
C ARG A 614 -4.72 25.59 11.05
N ASP A 615 -3.92 24.54 10.82
CA ASP A 615 -3.94 23.29 11.58
C ASP A 615 -2.71 23.07 12.42
N TYR A 616 -1.83 24.06 12.47
CA TYR A 616 -0.68 24.09 13.36
C TYR A 616 -1.07 24.78 14.66
N PHE A 617 -1.05 24.03 15.76
CA PHE A 617 -1.36 24.52 17.09
C PHE A 617 -0.12 24.39 17.97
N GLU A 618 0.23 25.47 18.68
CA GLU A 618 1.42 25.53 19.53
C GLU A 618 1.06 26.03 20.92
N VAL A 619 1.60 25.38 21.95
CA VAL A 619 1.64 25.87 23.32
C VAL A 619 3.09 25.88 23.78
N LYS A 620 3.59 27.03 24.21
CA LYS A 620 4.98 27.20 24.67
C LYS A 620 5.07 27.96 25.98
N THR A 621 6.08 27.63 26.78
CA THR A 621 6.43 28.43 27.96
C THR A 621 7.16 29.72 27.55
N THR A 622 7.19 30.70 28.45
CA THR A 622 7.87 31.98 28.20
C THR A 622 9.36 31.95 28.59
N SER A 623 9.69 31.19 29.63
CA SER A 623 11.03 31.18 30.24
C SER A 623 11.75 29.84 30.00
N PRO A 624 13.07 29.86 29.79
CA PRO A 624 13.87 28.65 29.68
C PRO A 624 13.96 27.92 31.02
N LEU A 625 14.17 26.61 30.96
CA LEU A 625 14.39 25.77 32.13
C LEU A 625 15.82 25.92 32.65
N SER A 626 15.97 25.83 33.97
CA SER A 626 17.29 25.76 34.59
C SER A 626 17.92 24.38 34.39
N PRO A 627 19.26 24.26 34.36
CA PRO A 627 19.93 22.97 34.37
C PRO A 627 19.53 22.12 35.58
N GLY A 628 19.52 20.80 35.40
CA GLY A 628 19.21 19.83 36.45
C GLY A 628 18.01 18.95 36.13
N ARG A 629 17.67 18.09 37.10
CA ARG A 629 16.58 17.12 36.97
C ARG A 629 15.23 17.76 37.24
N MET A 630 14.24 17.46 36.42
CA MET A 630 12.86 17.91 36.58
C MET A 630 11.87 17.00 35.87
N LYS A 631 10.58 17.17 36.16
CA LYS A 631 9.47 16.55 35.43
C LYS A 631 8.72 17.58 34.62
N ILE A 632 8.68 17.38 33.31
CA ILE A 632 7.87 18.17 32.38
C ILE A 632 6.60 17.38 32.06
N THR A 633 5.44 17.93 32.39
CA THR A 633 4.14 17.29 32.22
C THR A 633 3.30 18.06 31.21
N TYR A 634 2.84 17.37 30.19
CA TYR A 634 1.90 17.86 29.19
C TYR A 634 0.56 17.18 29.41
N THR A 635 -0.50 17.94 29.67
CA THR A 635 -1.85 17.41 29.86
C THR A 635 -2.74 17.93 28.75
N PHE A 636 -3.32 17.03 27.97
CA PHE A 636 -4.32 17.34 26.95
C PHE A 636 -5.69 16.81 27.38
N ALA A 637 -6.67 17.71 27.48
CA ALA A 637 -8.04 17.38 27.82
C ALA A 637 -8.96 17.69 26.62
N ILE A 638 -9.56 16.64 26.04
CA ILE A 638 -10.55 16.80 24.97
C ILE A 638 -11.85 17.35 25.54
N ASP A 639 -12.53 18.19 24.76
CA ASP A 639 -13.84 18.72 25.12
C ASP A 639 -14.90 17.64 25.31
N ALA A 640 -15.78 17.84 26.29
CA ALA A 640 -16.99 17.02 26.44
C ALA A 640 -17.94 17.20 25.24
N GLY A 641 -18.51 16.10 24.72
CA GLY A 641 -19.46 16.12 23.59
C GLY A 641 -19.19 15.01 22.55
N ALA A 642 -20.05 14.86 21.55
CA ALA A 642 -19.88 13.86 20.48
C ALA A 642 -19.13 14.45 19.27
N GLY A 643 -18.12 13.76 18.74
CA GLY A 643 -17.50 14.11 17.45
C GLY A 643 -16.02 13.76 17.31
N ALA A 644 -15.62 13.45 16.08
CA ALA A 644 -14.29 13.00 15.66
C ALA A 644 -13.35 14.17 15.23
N LYS A 645 -13.78 15.42 15.37
CA LYS A 645 -12.99 16.62 15.06
C LYS A 645 -12.82 17.53 16.28
N ARG A 646 -13.06 16.99 17.48
CA ARG A 646 -13.03 17.77 18.72
C ARG A 646 -11.62 18.27 18.98
N GLY A 647 -11.54 19.53 19.40
CA GLY A 647 -10.35 20.11 19.99
C GLY A 647 -10.24 19.78 21.48
N GLY A 648 -9.34 20.47 22.14
CA GLY A 648 -9.15 20.34 23.57
C GLY A 648 -8.20 21.41 24.11
N GLU A 649 -7.93 21.32 25.39
CA GLU A 649 -7.04 22.23 26.10
C GLU A 649 -5.73 21.52 26.45
N LEU A 650 -4.61 22.15 26.14
CA LEU A 650 -3.27 21.64 26.42
C LEU A 650 -2.60 22.53 27.48
N ALA A 651 -2.04 21.92 28.52
CA ALA A 651 -1.29 22.60 29.56
C ALA A 651 0.10 21.99 29.75
N ILE A 652 1.09 22.84 30.00
CA ILE A 652 2.48 22.46 30.28
C ILE A 652 2.80 22.80 31.73
N ARG A 653 3.26 21.81 32.49
CA ARG A 653 3.70 21.94 33.88
C ARG A 653 5.14 21.49 34.05
N VAL A 654 5.89 22.14 34.94
CA VAL A 654 7.22 21.69 35.37
C VAL A 654 7.22 21.54 36.87
N ASP A 655 7.56 20.35 37.36
CA ASP A 655 7.50 19.97 38.78
C ASP A 655 6.18 20.37 39.47
N GLY A 656 5.07 20.23 38.71
CA GLY A 656 3.72 20.53 39.17
C GLY A 656 3.24 21.98 38.96
N VAL A 657 4.13 22.91 38.61
CA VAL A 657 3.79 24.32 38.36
C VAL A 657 3.37 24.51 36.90
N GLU A 658 2.19 25.05 36.64
CA GLU A 658 1.72 25.38 35.29
C GLU A 658 2.47 26.60 34.74
N LEU A 659 3.10 26.43 33.57
CA LEU A 659 3.91 27.46 32.92
C LEU A 659 3.30 27.95 31.60
N ALA A 660 2.45 27.13 30.97
CA ALA A 660 1.76 27.49 29.75
C ALA A 660 0.46 26.72 29.61
N LYS A 661 -0.48 27.32 28.89
CA LYS A 661 -1.78 26.76 28.61
C LYS A 661 -2.30 27.31 27.30
N GLY A 662 -2.90 26.46 26.47
CA GLY A 662 -3.40 26.87 25.17
C GLY A 662 -4.44 25.90 24.61
N ARG A 663 -5.03 26.32 23.49
CA ARG A 663 -6.14 25.65 22.84
C ARG A 663 -5.66 24.90 21.60
N ILE A 664 -6.13 23.66 21.44
CA ILE A 664 -6.03 22.89 20.19
C ILE A 664 -7.44 22.85 19.61
N ASP A 665 -7.67 23.47 18.45
CA ASP A 665 -9.04 23.62 17.94
C ASP A 665 -9.59 22.36 17.30
N ARG A 666 -8.72 21.53 16.72
CA ARG A 666 -9.08 20.23 16.14
C ARG A 666 -7.92 19.24 16.16
N LEU A 667 -8.26 17.96 16.20
CA LEU A 667 -7.31 16.86 16.18
C LEU A 667 -7.13 16.25 14.79
N ALA A 668 -5.91 15.77 14.51
CA ALA A 668 -5.67 14.85 13.41
C ALA A 668 -6.28 13.49 13.75
N SER A 669 -6.62 12.72 12.73
CA SER A 669 -7.31 11.43 12.89
C SER A 669 -6.57 10.28 12.22
N PHE A 670 -5.57 10.61 11.44
CA PHE A 670 -4.66 9.68 10.81
C PHE A 670 -3.29 10.36 10.80
N ASP A 671 -2.30 9.63 11.27
CA ASP A 671 -0.89 9.89 11.03
C ASP A 671 -0.52 9.36 9.64
N GLU A 672 0.50 9.96 9.04
CA GLU A 672 1.08 9.49 7.80
C GLU A 672 1.38 7.98 7.81
N ALA A 673 1.33 7.36 6.64
CA ALA A 673 1.51 5.93 6.44
C ALA A 673 2.80 5.40 7.09
N GLN A 674 2.66 4.96 8.35
CA GLN A 674 3.66 4.36 9.23
C GLN A 674 4.58 5.29 10.03
N GLU A 675 4.22 6.55 10.26
CA GLU A 675 4.97 7.38 11.21
C GLU A 675 5.02 6.72 12.61
N PRO A 676 6.19 6.66 13.26
CA PRO A 676 6.33 6.06 14.58
C PRO A 676 5.86 7.00 15.71
N PHE A 677 5.78 6.42 16.90
CA PHE A 677 5.89 7.14 18.16
C PHE A 677 7.33 7.07 18.66
N GLU A 678 7.97 8.21 18.88
CA GLU A 678 9.39 8.30 19.24
C GLU A 678 9.58 9.00 20.58
N ILE A 679 10.60 8.58 21.31
CA ILE A 679 11.09 9.23 22.53
C ILE A 679 12.52 9.70 22.24
N GLY A 680 12.83 10.95 22.53
CA GLY A 680 14.17 11.51 22.38
C GLY A 680 14.60 11.87 20.96
N ASP A 681 13.74 11.65 19.96
CA ASP A 681 14.02 11.88 18.53
C ASP A 681 12.71 12.16 17.77
N ASP A 682 12.81 12.66 16.54
CA ASP A 682 11.74 12.73 15.54
C ASP A 682 12.38 12.49 14.16
N SER A 683 12.48 11.22 13.78
CA SER A 683 13.29 10.72 12.67
C SER A 683 12.49 10.49 11.38
N GLY A 684 11.16 10.59 11.44
CA GLY A 684 10.26 10.51 10.29
C GLY A 684 10.05 11.89 9.65
N THR A 685 8.85 12.16 9.17
CA THR A 685 8.50 13.54 8.79
C THR A 685 8.31 14.37 10.05
N GLN A 686 9.15 15.40 10.22
CA GLN A 686 9.15 16.22 11.43
C GLN A 686 7.77 16.84 11.71
N VAL A 687 7.25 16.66 12.93
CA VAL A 687 5.98 17.29 13.35
C VAL A 687 6.09 18.82 13.42
N SER A 688 7.27 19.39 13.69
CA SER A 688 7.51 20.84 13.67
C SER A 688 8.74 21.18 12.85
N ASP A 689 8.64 22.28 12.10
CA ASP A 689 9.78 22.81 11.35
C ASP A 689 10.80 23.50 12.29
N ASP A 690 10.44 23.71 13.56
CA ASP A 690 11.28 24.38 14.58
C ASP A 690 12.47 23.52 15.06
N TYR A 691 12.41 22.20 14.84
CA TYR A 691 13.47 21.28 15.25
C TYR A 691 14.79 21.62 14.54
N GLY A 692 14.70 22.02 13.27
CA GLY A 692 15.86 22.16 12.39
C GLY A 692 16.70 20.88 12.40
N ALA A 693 18.01 21.02 12.54
CA ALA A 693 18.92 19.88 12.65
C ALA A 693 18.94 19.22 14.05
N ASN A 694 18.32 19.82 15.07
CA ASN A 694 18.40 19.39 16.46
C ASN A 694 17.20 18.50 16.86
N VAL A 695 16.89 17.47 16.08
CA VAL A 695 15.78 16.54 16.39
C VAL A 695 16.02 15.77 17.69
N ARG A 696 17.28 15.41 17.99
CA ARG A 696 17.61 14.65 19.19
C ARG A 696 17.71 15.51 20.43
N PHE A 697 17.08 15.06 21.52
CA PHE A 697 17.24 15.71 22.81
C PHE A 697 18.69 15.65 23.30
N ASN A 698 19.23 16.80 23.68
CA ASN A 698 20.63 16.94 24.11
C ASN A 698 20.89 16.63 25.59
N GLY A 699 19.84 16.38 26.37
CA GLY A 699 19.91 15.98 27.78
C GLY A 699 19.71 14.49 28.00
N ILE A 700 19.37 14.11 29.24
CA ILE A 700 19.08 12.70 29.59
C ILE A 700 17.57 12.53 29.80
N ILE A 701 16.95 11.62 29.06
CA ILE A 701 15.58 11.15 29.34
C ILE A 701 15.68 9.93 30.26
N LYS A 702 15.26 10.06 31.53
CA LYS A 702 15.18 8.91 32.44
C LYS A 702 14.01 8.02 32.06
N ASN A 703 12.84 8.62 31.90
CA ASN A 703 11.68 7.96 31.31
C ASN A 703 10.67 8.99 30.78
N VAL A 704 9.81 8.52 29.88
CA VAL A 704 8.56 9.21 29.51
C VAL A 704 7.40 8.28 29.84
N THR A 705 6.43 8.79 30.61
CA THR A 705 5.18 8.09 30.90
C THR A 705 4.02 8.76 30.20
N VAL A 706 3.19 7.99 29.51
CA VAL A 706 1.97 8.44 28.85
C VAL A 706 0.78 7.74 29.47
N ASP A 707 -0.07 8.51 30.13
CA ASP A 707 -1.35 8.07 30.68
C ASP A 707 -2.49 8.52 29.78
N VAL A 708 -3.35 7.59 29.37
CA VAL A 708 -4.46 7.85 28.45
C VAL A 708 -5.79 7.57 29.17
N GLN A 709 -6.73 8.50 29.06
CA GLN A 709 -8.06 8.33 29.64
C GLN A 709 -8.88 7.29 28.85
N ARG A 710 -9.73 6.55 29.56
CA ARG A 710 -10.54 5.48 28.99
C ARG A 710 -11.62 5.98 28.05
#